data_AF-A0A7W4BWV6-F1
#
_entry.id   AF-A0A7W4BWV6-F1
#
_cell.length_a   1.000
_cell.length_b   1.000
_cell.length_c   1.000
_cell.angle_alpha   90.00
_cell.angle_beta   90.00
_cell.angle_gamma   90.00
#
_symmetry.space_group_name_H-M   'P 1'
#
loop_
_entity.id
_entity.type
_entity.pdbx_description
1 polymer ?
#
loop_
_entity_poly.entity_id
_entity_poly.type
_entity_poly.pdbx_seq_one_letter_code
_entity_poly.pdbx_strand_id
1 'polypeptide(L)'
;MTATDNMALKSISERILQQQTKPMRLALLLSKPNIDSVNEHHVTIDTQRGDGFELALLHSIERLSSTTDEMINIADRLWIMPGLLAAKNSVNAHAYLNGVALASNQAEAITLALNHAKRLHTQPQIVALDGNAKSNTANNAQTALTAMTTLVESIASRCIPTQDKVNSQYWFSPLHQSRVAALCYPSANGVQAMILTQGRALVASKQLVNPQRLWLPLCATSLVQLHTKLIAFSAQVNLATDDLSLLTLIKSTLADYQTDAPLALVLMAQNRNGLIIEINAMLATMSTYLQSDVSDKPSIEYKTPAGSCFYSAPLGDHGLSFVYPGVGTVYPNMLSQMGLVFPNVYAELENQGDMQSMLQTEFIYAADKNHAAQMSLSQLAIAGVGASYVLTKLLQQEFAIEPKFALGYSMGEAAMWASLDVWQAPHTMIEATQNSSIFTQDISGELRCVRQQWQLADDETIVWNSFVTRASIDELTPHLADYPRAYIAIIQGDTCVIAGCESSCKALLKQAGKRGIAANRITAMHTPAALNITDHVRQFYLQPLLANLPKQLQFISAAQVAPVTLDSHAIAQSIADTFCHQLDFTQLIHNARDQGCRLFVEVGADRQTTTLIDKINAQSGNTYTSPAMAVAVNAKGGDDVSSLLKCLGQLMAHRVPMSLTPFIRSLDDAINSLSQQTAIADGSPPSRCSETSLEGEPH
;
A
#
# COMPACT_ATOMS: atom_id res chain seq x y z
N MET A 1 -21.46 55.34 23.85
CA MET A 1 -20.24 54.65 24.33
C MET A 1 -20.66 53.46 25.16
N THR A 2 -21.03 52.39 24.48
CA THR A 2 -21.40 51.08 25.04
C THR A 2 -20.30 50.09 24.68
N ALA A 3 -20.13 49.04 25.48
CA ALA A 3 -19.02 48.07 25.40
C ALA A 3 -18.85 47.33 24.06
N THR A 4 -19.70 47.60 23.07
CA THR A 4 -19.67 47.07 21.70
C THR A 4 -18.68 47.80 20.76
N ASP A 5 -18.30 49.05 21.05
CA ASP A 5 -17.37 49.81 20.18
C ASP A 5 -15.88 49.52 20.44
N ASN A 6 -15.55 48.83 21.54
CA ASN A 6 -14.16 48.56 21.94
C ASN A 6 -13.52 47.33 21.25
N MET A 7 -14.28 46.51 20.50
CA MET A 7 -13.72 45.40 19.72
C MET A 7 -13.14 45.83 18.37
N ALA A 8 -13.49 47.02 17.87
CA ALA A 8 -13.08 47.50 16.55
C ALA A 8 -11.65 48.10 16.48
N LEU A 9 -10.94 48.21 17.62
CA LEU A 9 -9.66 48.92 17.73
C LEU A 9 -8.46 48.05 18.15
N LYS A 10 -8.65 46.74 18.40
CA LYS A 10 -7.54 45.86 18.76
C LYS A 10 -6.77 45.39 17.53
N SER A 11 -5.44 45.44 17.61
CA SER A 11 -4.58 44.90 16.56
C SER A 11 -4.80 43.39 16.39
N ILE A 12 -4.53 42.84 15.20
CA ILE A 12 -4.60 41.38 14.95
C ILE A 12 -3.78 40.61 16.00
N SER A 13 -2.63 41.14 16.38
CA SER A 13 -1.75 40.57 17.40
C SER A 13 -2.41 40.44 18.77
N GLU A 14 -3.12 41.47 19.23
CA GLU A 14 -3.85 41.43 20.52
C GLU A 14 -5.00 40.43 20.50
N ARG A 15 -5.70 40.33 19.37
CA ARG A 15 -6.80 39.37 19.19
C ARG A 15 -6.29 37.94 19.19
N ILE A 16 -5.17 37.65 18.51
CA ILE A 16 -4.51 36.32 18.55
C ILE A 16 -4.07 35.98 19.97
N LEU A 17 -3.42 36.90 20.67
CA LEU A 17 -2.97 36.71 22.05
C LEU A 17 -4.15 36.40 22.98
N GLN A 18 -5.30 37.04 22.77
CA GLN A 18 -6.52 36.74 23.52
C GLN A 18 -7.02 35.31 23.23
N GLN A 19 -6.96 34.85 21.99
CA GLN A 19 -7.35 33.47 21.65
C GLN A 19 -6.42 32.41 22.26
N GLN A 20 -5.12 32.72 22.45
CA GLN A 20 -4.18 31.82 23.11
C GLN A 20 -4.54 31.48 24.57
N THR A 21 -5.37 32.30 25.20
CA THR A 21 -5.84 32.06 26.58
C THR A 21 -7.00 31.08 26.67
N LYS A 22 -7.62 30.71 25.53
CA LYS A 22 -8.81 29.86 25.47
C LYS A 22 -8.45 28.49 24.87
N PRO A 23 -9.07 27.39 25.32
CA PRO A 23 -8.89 26.11 24.65
C PRO A 23 -9.47 26.18 23.23
N MET A 24 -8.69 25.73 22.25
CA MET A 24 -9.10 25.71 20.84
C MET A 24 -9.20 24.27 20.33
N ARG A 25 -10.35 23.93 19.75
CA ARG A 25 -10.56 22.68 19.00
C ARG A 25 -11.65 22.90 17.96
N LEU A 26 -11.26 23.38 16.79
CA LEU A 26 -12.16 23.65 15.69
C LEU A 26 -12.02 22.56 14.62
N ALA A 27 -13.12 21.90 14.28
CA ALA A 27 -13.16 20.93 13.19
C ALA A 27 -13.07 21.67 11.86
N LEU A 28 -12.11 21.27 11.03
CA LEU A 28 -11.92 21.74 9.67
C LEU A 28 -12.46 20.68 8.69
N LEU A 29 -13.27 21.12 7.73
CA LEU A 29 -13.91 20.26 6.75
C LEU A 29 -13.72 20.81 5.33
N LEU A 30 -13.44 19.91 4.38
CA LEU A 30 -13.23 20.24 2.96
C LEU A 30 -14.54 20.28 2.15
N SER A 31 -15.63 19.83 2.74
CA SER A 31 -16.97 19.82 2.19
C SER A 31 -17.99 20.14 3.28
N LYS A 32 -19.18 20.59 2.86
CA LYS A 32 -20.29 20.83 3.78
C LYS A 32 -20.70 19.50 4.43
N PRO A 33 -20.73 19.40 5.77
CA PRO A 33 -21.21 18.21 6.42
C PRO A 33 -22.73 18.10 6.30
N ASN A 34 -23.25 16.87 6.19
CA ASN A 34 -24.70 16.62 6.17
C ASN A 34 -25.26 16.70 7.59
N ILE A 35 -25.61 17.91 8.04
CA ILE A 35 -26.16 18.17 9.38
C ILE A 35 -27.41 19.03 9.23
N ASP A 36 -28.52 18.56 9.79
CA ASP A 36 -29.73 19.36 9.92
C ASP A 36 -29.59 20.35 11.08
N SER A 37 -30.21 21.53 10.98
CA SER A 37 -30.39 22.48 12.10
C SER A 37 -29.14 23.18 12.67
N VAL A 38 -28.07 23.36 11.89
CA VAL A 38 -26.92 24.21 12.26
C VAL A 38 -26.93 25.51 11.45
N ASN A 39 -26.75 26.65 12.12
CA ASN A 39 -26.72 27.96 11.47
C ASN A 39 -25.43 28.11 10.65
N GLU A 40 -25.57 28.31 9.34
CA GLU A 40 -24.46 28.53 8.43
C GLU A 40 -24.17 30.03 8.27
N HIS A 41 -22.90 30.40 8.43
CA HIS A 41 -22.42 31.76 8.17
C HIS A 41 -21.35 31.74 7.09
N HIS A 42 -21.56 32.51 6.03
CA HIS A 42 -20.59 32.67 4.96
C HIS A 42 -19.64 33.84 5.28
N VAL A 43 -18.34 33.60 5.19
CA VAL A 43 -17.28 34.60 5.39
C VAL A 43 -16.48 34.73 4.09
N THR A 44 -16.54 35.91 3.49
CA THR A 44 -15.72 36.24 2.33
C THR A 44 -14.31 36.61 2.75
N ILE A 45 -13.33 36.40 1.86
CA ILE A 45 -11.96 36.84 2.05
C ILE A 45 -11.74 38.12 1.26
N ASP A 46 -11.26 39.16 1.93
CA ASP A 46 -10.78 40.36 1.24
C ASP A 46 -9.43 40.05 0.58
N THR A 47 -9.48 39.72 -0.71
CA THR A 47 -8.28 39.40 -1.49
C THR A 47 -7.40 40.61 -1.75
N GLN A 48 -7.85 41.84 -1.53
CA GLN A 48 -7.01 43.04 -1.73
C GLN A 48 -6.02 43.26 -0.57
N ARG A 49 -6.25 42.58 0.57
CA ARG A 49 -5.46 42.70 1.78
C ARG A 49 -4.51 41.52 1.95
N GLY A 50 -3.27 41.82 2.32
CA GLY A 50 -2.28 40.78 2.66
C GLY A 50 -2.64 39.99 3.94
N ASP A 51 -3.50 40.52 4.80
CA ASP A 51 -3.98 39.89 6.05
C ASP A 51 -5.45 39.42 5.96
N GLY A 52 -6.01 39.36 4.74
CA GLY A 52 -7.44 39.10 4.52
C GLY A 52 -7.90 37.73 5.00
N PHE A 53 -7.09 36.69 4.81
CA PHE A 53 -7.39 35.33 5.26
C PHE A 53 -7.31 35.22 6.79
N GLU A 54 -6.31 35.86 7.41
CA GLU A 54 -6.08 35.87 8.85
C GLU A 54 -7.25 36.54 9.56
N LEU A 55 -7.73 37.67 9.02
CA LEU A 55 -8.91 38.36 9.53
C LEU A 55 -10.17 37.49 9.41
N ALA A 56 -10.37 36.84 8.27
CA ALA A 56 -11.50 35.93 8.06
C ALA A 56 -11.47 34.74 9.04
N LEU A 57 -10.30 34.11 9.22
CA LEU A 57 -10.13 33.00 10.15
C LEU A 57 -10.30 33.44 11.61
N LEU A 58 -9.72 34.58 11.99
CA LEU A 58 -9.81 35.10 13.36
C LEU A 58 -11.23 35.52 13.72
N HIS A 59 -11.94 36.15 12.79
CA HIS A 59 -13.38 36.42 12.94
C HIS A 59 -14.16 35.11 13.11
N SER A 60 -13.81 34.08 12.34
CA SER A 60 -14.44 32.77 12.45
C SER A 60 -14.20 32.12 13.82
N ILE A 61 -12.96 32.14 14.31
CA ILE A 61 -12.58 31.64 15.64
C ILE A 61 -13.32 32.39 16.74
N GLU A 62 -13.37 33.72 16.68
CA GLU A 62 -14.06 34.55 17.67
C GLU A 62 -15.54 34.25 17.75
N ARG A 63 -16.20 34.16 16.58
CA ARG A 63 -17.61 33.82 16.48
C ARG A 63 -17.91 32.45 17.07
N LEU A 64 -17.18 31.43 16.64
CA LEU A 64 -17.33 30.05 17.14
C LEU A 64 -16.91 29.88 18.60
N SER A 65 -16.16 30.82 19.17
CA SER A 65 -15.88 30.85 20.61
C SER A 65 -17.04 31.38 21.46
N SER A 66 -18.01 32.06 20.82
CA SER A 66 -19.17 32.69 21.46
C SER A 66 -20.48 31.95 21.22
N THR A 67 -20.55 31.06 20.22
CA THR A 67 -21.74 30.31 19.81
C THR A 67 -21.45 28.81 19.76
N THR A 68 -22.46 27.97 20.04
CA THR A 68 -22.29 26.51 20.06
C THR A 68 -22.89 25.78 18.87
N ASP A 69 -23.80 26.41 18.13
CA ASP A 69 -24.64 25.78 17.08
C ASP A 69 -24.48 26.48 15.72
N GLU A 70 -23.27 26.97 15.44
CA GLU A 70 -22.91 27.61 14.18
C GLU A 70 -21.80 26.86 13.45
N MET A 71 -21.86 26.89 12.12
CA MET A 71 -20.76 26.52 11.24
C MET A 71 -20.44 27.70 10.31
N ILE A 72 -19.17 27.80 9.92
CA ILE A 72 -18.69 28.88 9.09
C ILE A 72 -18.13 28.30 7.80
N ASN A 73 -18.54 28.88 6.69
CA ASN A 73 -17.98 28.62 5.37
C ASN A 73 -17.08 29.81 4.98
N ILE A 74 -15.78 29.56 4.87
CA ILE A 74 -14.81 30.54 4.38
C ILE A 74 -14.63 30.35 2.87
N ALA A 75 -15.10 31.33 2.10
CA ALA A 75 -14.92 31.44 0.65
C ALA A 75 -15.24 30.15 -0.15
N ASP A 76 -16.23 29.37 0.30
CA ASP A 76 -16.68 28.11 -0.31
C ASP A 76 -15.62 27.01 -0.40
N ARG A 77 -14.53 27.14 0.38
CA ARG A 77 -13.38 26.21 0.34
C ARG A 77 -13.03 25.56 1.67
N LEU A 78 -13.42 26.17 2.79
CA LEU A 78 -13.10 25.66 4.11
C LEU A 78 -14.27 25.84 5.06
N TRP A 79 -14.78 24.73 5.57
CA TRP A 79 -15.84 24.70 6.56
C TRP A 79 -15.23 24.53 7.95
N ILE A 80 -15.70 25.33 8.91
CA ILE A 80 -15.20 25.36 10.28
C ILE A 80 -16.37 25.27 11.24
N MET A 81 -16.28 24.38 12.23
CA MET A 81 -17.27 24.28 13.30
C MET A 81 -16.60 23.88 14.62
N PRO A 82 -17.25 24.10 15.78
CA PRO A 82 -16.71 23.63 17.06
C PRO A 82 -16.55 22.11 17.06
N GLY A 83 -15.41 21.59 17.55
CA GLY A 83 -15.15 20.14 17.54
C GLY A 83 -16.18 19.34 18.34
N LEU A 84 -16.77 19.92 19.39
CA LEU A 84 -17.87 19.31 20.14
C LEU A 84 -19.16 19.23 19.33
N LEU A 85 -19.46 20.23 18.51
CA LEU A 85 -20.63 20.21 17.63
C LEU A 85 -20.45 19.15 16.54
N ALA A 86 -19.24 19.02 15.98
CA ALA A 86 -18.92 17.95 15.03
C ALA A 86 -19.15 16.57 15.66
N ALA A 87 -18.62 16.34 16.87
CA ALA A 87 -18.78 15.07 17.58
C ALA A 87 -20.25 14.74 17.90
N LYS A 88 -21.04 15.73 18.36
CA LYS A 88 -22.48 15.55 18.64
C LYS A 88 -23.28 15.12 17.41
N ASN A 89 -22.84 15.51 16.22
CA ASN A 89 -23.51 15.22 14.95
C ASN A 89 -22.81 14.10 14.16
N SER A 90 -21.94 13.31 14.81
CA SER A 90 -21.19 12.22 14.18
C SER A 90 -20.40 12.65 12.93
N VAL A 91 -19.93 13.90 12.92
CA VAL A 91 -19.15 14.46 11.81
C VAL A 91 -17.67 14.26 12.07
N ASN A 92 -17.05 13.49 11.17
CA ASN A 92 -15.62 13.27 11.17
C ASN A 92 -14.91 14.49 10.57
N ALA A 93 -14.11 15.18 11.39
CA ALA A 93 -13.28 16.28 10.93
C ALA A 93 -12.16 15.78 10.02
N HIS A 94 -11.76 16.57 9.01
CA HIS A 94 -10.58 16.29 8.17
C HIS A 94 -9.29 16.63 8.93
N ALA A 95 -9.31 17.76 9.64
CA ALA A 95 -8.28 18.17 10.59
C ALA A 95 -8.92 18.95 11.73
N TYR A 96 -8.19 19.16 12.83
CA TYR A 96 -8.56 20.10 13.87
C TYR A 96 -7.53 21.23 13.98
N LEU A 97 -8.00 22.48 14.01
CA LEU A 97 -7.18 23.61 14.44
C LEU A 97 -7.20 23.66 15.98
N ASN A 98 -6.03 23.45 16.59
CA ASN A 98 -5.88 23.33 18.05
C ASN A 98 -5.02 24.42 18.68
N GLY A 99 -4.22 25.12 17.88
CA GLY A 99 -3.31 26.12 18.40
C GLY A 99 -3.04 27.20 17.39
N VAL A 100 -2.92 28.42 17.88
CA VAL A 100 -2.47 29.59 17.12
C VAL A 100 -1.46 30.35 17.97
N ALA A 101 -0.46 30.96 17.34
CA ALA A 101 0.45 31.89 17.99
C ALA A 101 1.03 32.91 17.02
N LEU A 102 1.52 34.01 17.57
CA LEU A 102 2.29 35.02 16.85
C LEU A 102 3.59 35.25 17.64
N ALA A 103 4.73 35.26 16.94
CA ALA A 103 6.02 35.54 17.54
C ALA A 103 6.96 36.26 16.58
N SER A 104 8.13 36.65 17.06
CA SER A 104 9.14 37.37 16.27
C SER A 104 9.74 36.52 15.15
N ASN A 105 9.79 35.20 15.33
CA ASN A 105 10.36 34.24 14.40
C ASN A 105 9.54 32.94 14.36
N GLN A 106 9.78 32.14 13.32
CA GLN A 106 9.02 30.91 13.07
C GLN A 106 9.16 29.87 14.19
N ALA A 107 10.36 29.65 14.71
CA ALA A 107 10.59 28.62 15.73
C ALA A 107 9.86 28.93 17.03
N GLU A 108 9.90 30.19 17.46
CA GLU A 108 9.18 30.68 18.63
C GLU A 108 7.66 30.61 18.42
N ALA A 109 7.16 31.01 17.24
CA ALA A 109 5.74 30.95 16.91
C ALA A 109 5.22 29.52 16.96
N ILE A 110 5.94 28.57 16.35
CA ILE A 110 5.57 27.14 16.39
C ILE A 110 5.57 26.63 17.82
N THR A 111 6.59 26.95 18.62
CA THR A 111 6.70 26.50 20.01
C THR A 111 5.52 26.99 20.87
N LEU A 112 5.18 28.28 20.75
CA LEU A 112 4.03 28.86 21.44
C LEU A 112 2.70 28.24 20.96
N ALA A 113 2.55 28.00 19.67
CA ALA A 113 1.35 27.39 19.12
C ALA A 113 1.21 25.91 19.51
N LEU A 114 2.31 25.15 19.58
CA LEU A 114 2.34 23.77 20.09
C LEU A 114 2.01 23.72 21.58
N ASN A 115 2.48 24.69 22.37
CA ASN A 115 2.09 24.81 23.78
C ASN A 115 0.59 25.03 23.92
N HIS A 116 0.04 25.98 23.15
CA HIS A 116 -1.41 26.24 23.10
C HIS A 116 -2.20 24.98 22.69
N ALA A 117 -1.71 24.23 21.69
CA ALA A 117 -2.31 22.97 21.25
C ALA A 117 -2.10 21.77 22.19
N LYS A 118 -1.30 21.90 23.27
CA LYS A 118 -0.85 20.80 24.14
C LYS A 118 -0.15 19.67 23.36
N ARG A 119 0.79 20.04 22.50
CA ARG A 119 1.54 19.16 21.57
C ARG A 119 3.07 19.39 21.56
N LEU A 120 3.63 19.98 22.61
CA LEU A 120 5.08 20.22 22.74
C LEU A 120 5.96 18.95 22.63
N HIS A 121 5.40 17.76 22.89
CA HIS A 121 6.10 16.48 22.78
C HIS A 121 6.20 15.97 21.33
N THR A 122 5.55 16.62 20.37
CA THR A 122 5.51 16.20 18.96
C THR A 122 6.40 17.09 18.10
N GLN A 123 6.93 16.53 17.01
CA GLN A 123 7.56 17.31 15.94
C GLN A 123 6.56 17.48 14.79
N PRO A 124 6.05 18.70 14.53
CA PRO A 124 5.08 18.90 13.47
C PRO A 124 5.75 18.93 12.09
N GLN A 125 5.01 18.54 11.06
CA GLN A 125 5.37 18.86 9.68
C GLN A 125 5.13 20.35 9.42
N ILE A 126 6.18 21.07 9.00
CA ILE A 126 6.13 22.52 8.87
C ILE A 126 5.85 22.90 7.41
N VAL A 127 4.79 23.67 7.20
CA VAL A 127 4.48 24.33 5.93
C VAL A 127 4.64 25.82 6.13
N ALA A 128 5.72 26.39 5.60
CA ALA A 128 5.98 27.83 5.65
C ALA A 128 5.64 28.48 4.31
N LEU A 129 4.94 29.61 4.37
CA LEU A 129 4.68 30.45 3.21
C LEU A 129 5.76 31.53 3.10
N ASP A 130 6.41 31.60 1.93
CA ASP A 130 7.46 32.58 1.69
C ASP A 130 6.88 33.99 1.62
N GLY A 131 7.36 34.88 2.50
CA GLY A 131 7.01 36.30 2.54
C GLY A 131 7.68 37.13 1.46
N ASN A 132 7.80 36.63 0.23
CA ASN A 132 8.50 37.34 -0.82
C ASN A 132 7.67 38.59 -1.22
N ALA A 133 8.07 39.74 -0.67
CA ALA A 133 7.43 41.06 -0.80
C ALA A 133 7.37 41.62 -2.24
N LYS A 134 7.65 40.81 -3.27
CA LYS A 134 7.56 41.16 -4.70
C LYS A 134 6.40 40.50 -5.43
N SER A 135 5.64 39.59 -4.82
CA SER A 135 4.35 39.16 -5.37
C SER A 135 3.24 40.08 -4.89
N ASN A 136 2.38 40.53 -5.80
CA ASN A 136 1.19 41.35 -5.52
C ASN A 136 0.48 40.91 -4.23
N THR A 137 0.16 41.86 -3.35
CA THR A 137 -0.59 41.65 -2.10
C THR A 137 -1.91 40.89 -2.32
N ALA A 138 -2.47 40.98 -3.52
CA ALA A 138 -3.67 40.23 -3.93
C ALA A 138 -3.50 38.70 -3.96
N ASN A 139 -2.27 38.21 -4.12
CA ASN A 139 -1.98 36.77 -4.14
C ASN A 139 -1.86 36.18 -2.73
N ASN A 140 -1.60 36.99 -1.69
CA ASN A 140 -1.21 36.45 -0.38
C ASN A 140 -2.37 35.80 0.37
N ALA A 141 -3.54 36.45 0.43
CA ALA A 141 -4.72 35.88 1.12
C ALA A 141 -5.25 34.61 0.43
N GLN A 142 -5.29 34.60 -0.91
CA GLN A 142 -5.70 33.41 -1.67
C GLN A 142 -4.67 32.28 -1.55
N THR A 143 -3.38 32.61 -1.51
CA THR A 143 -2.30 31.65 -1.27
C THR A 143 -2.42 31.05 0.13
N ALA A 144 -2.70 31.87 1.15
CA ALA A 144 -2.88 31.41 2.53
C ALA A 144 -4.10 30.47 2.67
N LEU A 145 -5.26 30.83 2.10
CA LEU A 145 -6.41 29.92 2.06
C LEU A 145 -6.07 28.61 1.35
N THR A 146 -5.42 28.70 0.18
CA THR A 146 -5.04 27.52 -0.60
C THR A 146 -4.07 26.63 0.17
N ALA A 147 -3.11 27.21 0.88
CA ALA A 147 -2.18 26.47 1.74
C ALA A 147 -2.88 25.81 2.92
N MET A 148 -3.82 26.50 3.57
CA MET A 148 -4.65 25.93 4.63
C MET A 148 -5.47 24.74 4.12
N THR A 149 -6.22 24.91 3.02
CA THR A 149 -7.03 23.83 2.44
C THR A 149 -6.16 22.66 1.99
N THR A 150 -5.01 22.92 1.35
CA THR A 150 -4.05 21.88 0.93
C THR A 150 -3.46 21.14 2.12
N LEU A 151 -3.21 21.83 3.24
CA LEU A 151 -2.72 21.20 4.46
C LEU A 151 -3.80 20.33 5.12
N VAL A 152 -5.06 20.78 5.14
CA VAL A 152 -6.19 19.96 5.59
C VAL A 152 -6.37 18.73 4.70
N GLU A 153 -6.24 18.87 3.38
CA GLU A 153 -6.22 17.75 2.41
C GLU A 153 -5.07 16.78 2.67
N SER A 154 -3.86 17.28 2.94
CA SER A 154 -2.68 16.46 3.25
C SER A 154 -2.89 15.67 4.54
N ILE A 155 -3.44 16.31 5.57
CA ILE A 155 -3.80 15.63 6.83
C ILE A 155 -4.89 14.59 6.58
N ALA A 156 -5.96 14.90 5.85
CA ALA A 156 -7.06 13.97 5.57
C ALA A 156 -6.61 12.76 4.75
N SER A 157 -5.70 12.97 3.80
CA SER A 157 -5.16 11.92 2.94
C SER A 157 -3.95 11.19 3.51
N ARG A 158 -3.54 11.55 4.74
CA ARG A 158 -2.33 11.02 5.38
C ARG A 158 -1.11 11.15 4.44
N CYS A 159 -1.02 12.25 3.71
CA CYS A 159 0.07 12.55 2.79
C CYS A 159 1.01 13.56 3.45
N ILE A 160 2.32 13.38 3.30
CA ILE A 160 3.29 14.35 3.80
C ILE A 160 3.05 15.68 3.07
N PRO A 161 2.84 16.81 3.78
CA PRO A 161 2.60 18.08 3.14
C PRO A 161 3.90 18.58 2.51
N THR A 162 4.03 18.42 1.19
CA THR A 162 5.19 18.82 0.39
C THR A 162 4.77 19.63 -0.83
N GLN A 163 5.65 20.51 -1.29
CA GLN A 163 5.46 21.22 -2.57
C GLN A 163 5.68 20.27 -3.77
N ASP A 164 6.46 19.21 -3.60
CA ASP A 164 6.69 18.20 -4.64
C ASP A 164 5.57 17.14 -4.62
N LYS A 165 4.47 17.44 -5.32
CA LYS A 165 3.34 16.51 -5.45
C LYS A 165 3.70 15.21 -6.16
N VAL A 166 4.74 15.20 -7.00
CA VAL A 166 5.14 14.01 -7.78
C VAL A 166 5.71 12.95 -6.84
N ASN A 167 6.51 13.37 -5.86
CA ASN A 167 7.12 12.51 -4.85
C ASN A 167 6.35 12.49 -3.52
N SER A 168 5.03 12.70 -3.56
CA SER A 168 4.18 12.54 -2.39
C SER A 168 4.30 11.14 -1.80
N GLN A 169 4.48 11.09 -0.48
CA GLN A 169 4.61 9.87 0.32
C GLN A 169 3.53 9.83 1.39
N TYR A 170 3.15 8.61 1.77
CA TYR A 170 2.30 8.41 2.93
C TYR A 170 3.02 8.90 4.21
N TRP A 171 2.31 9.68 5.01
CA TRP A 171 2.79 10.22 6.26
C TRP A 171 2.52 9.18 7.35
N PHE A 172 3.44 8.27 7.62
CA PHE A 172 3.32 7.35 8.76
C PHE A 172 3.41 8.12 10.09
N SER A 173 2.66 7.65 11.10
CA SER A 173 2.76 8.16 12.47
C SER A 173 3.13 7.05 13.44
N PRO A 174 3.86 7.36 14.53
CA PRO A 174 4.08 6.41 15.61
C PRO A 174 2.75 5.90 16.18
N LEU A 175 2.77 4.68 16.71
CA LEU A 175 1.59 4.06 17.33
C LEU A 175 0.98 4.98 18.40
N HIS A 176 -0.34 5.15 18.35
CA HIS A 176 -1.14 6.01 19.23
C HIS A 176 -0.80 7.51 19.19
N GLN A 177 -0.05 7.99 18.19
CA GLN A 177 0.21 9.41 18.00
C GLN A 177 -0.57 9.97 16.80
N SER A 178 -1.16 11.16 16.97
CA SER A 178 -1.78 11.89 15.87
C SER A 178 -0.74 12.60 15.02
N ARG A 179 -0.96 12.65 13.71
CA ARG A 179 -0.21 13.56 12.82
C ARG A 179 -0.45 15.02 13.24
N VAL A 180 0.63 15.80 13.29
CA VAL A 180 0.62 17.22 13.66
C VAL A 180 1.32 18.02 12.57
N ALA A 181 0.69 19.10 12.10
CA ALA A 181 1.28 20.03 11.16
C ALA A 181 1.25 21.47 11.70
N ALA A 182 2.21 22.27 11.26
CA ALA A 182 2.28 23.70 11.53
C ALA A 182 2.23 24.49 10.21
N LEU A 183 1.18 25.28 10.01
CA LEU A 183 1.15 26.29 8.95
C LEU A 183 1.76 27.59 9.50
N CYS A 184 2.81 28.07 8.85
CA CYS A 184 3.52 29.29 9.22
C CYS A 184 3.34 30.36 8.15
N TYR A 185 2.98 31.55 8.60
CA TYR A 185 2.67 32.68 7.74
C TYR A 185 3.38 33.97 8.21
N PRO A 186 3.99 34.76 7.31
CA PRO A 186 4.56 36.06 7.64
C PRO A 186 3.44 37.09 7.93
N SER A 187 3.40 37.63 9.14
CA SER A 187 2.46 38.67 9.56
C SER A 187 3.15 40.02 9.67
N ALA A 188 2.39 41.12 9.66
CA ALA A 188 2.92 42.48 9.84
C ALA A 188 3.77 42.64 11.12
N ASN A 189 3.50 41.83 12.15
CA ASN A 189 4.16 41.86 13.45
C ASN A 189 4.99 40.60 13.75
N GLY A 190 5.47 39.87 12.73
CA GLY A 190 6.33 38.70 12.90
C GLY A 190 5.86 37.48 12.10
N VAL A 191 5.77 36.32 12.73
CA VAL A 191 5.31 35.06 12.11
C VAL A 191 4.15 34.50 12.91
N GLN A 192 3.04 34.23 12.23
CA GLN A 192 1.91 33.50 12.80
C GLN A 192 2.08 32.01 12.52
N ALA A 193 1.87 31.18 13.54
CA ALA A 193 1.85 29.73 13.43
C ALA A 193 0.48 29.18 13.82
N MET A 194 -0.02 28.21 13.06
CA MET A 194 -1.27 27.50 13.32
C MET A 194 -1.00 26.00 13.40
N ILE A 195 -1.42 25.35 14.48
CA ILE A 195 -1.24 23.91 14.68
C ILE A 195 -2.50 23.17 14.30
N LEU A 196 -2.37 22.32 13.28
CA LEU A 196 -3.38 21.39 12.85
C LEU A 196 -3.05 19.99 13.36
N THR A 197 -4.07 19.28 13.82
CA THR A 197 -3.96 17.88 14.25
C THR A 197 -4.88 16.99 13.43
N GLN A 198 -4.50 15.72 13.30
CA GLN A 198 -5.25 14.70 12.57
C GLN A 198 -6.74 14.63 12.96
N GLY A 199 -7.61 14.71 11.96
CA GLY A 199 -9.03 14.36 12.07
C GLY A 199 -9.31 12.90 11.67
N ARG A 200 -10.56 12.46 11.81
CA ARG A 200 -10.98 11.08 11.45
C ARG A 200 -11.39 10.92 9.98
N ALA A 201 -11.78 11.99 9.31
CA ALA A 201 -12.14 11.90 7.89
C ALA A 201 -10.90 11.60 7.05
N LEU A 202 -11.10 10.71 6.07
CA LEU A 202 -10.09 10.22 5.15
C LEU A 202 -10.50 10.56 3.72
N VAL A 203 -9.53 10.94 2.91
CA VAL A 203 -9.71 11.24 1.49
C VAL A 203 -8.56 10.63 0.72
N ALA A 204 -8.82 9.96 -0.40
CA ALA A 204 -7.73 9.48 -1.25
C ALA A 204 -7.00 10.67 -1.88
N SER A 205 -5.67 10.74 -1.73
CA SER A 205 -4.89 11.79 -2.42
C SER A 205 -4.58 11.42 -3.87
N LYS A 206 -4.68 10.12 -4.21
CA LYS A 206 -4.44 9.62 -5.55
C LYS A 206 -5.58 8.72 -5.99
N GLN A 207 -6.08 8.98 -7.20
CA GLN A 207 -7.09 8.15 -7.84
C GLN A 207 -6.48 6.85 -8.35
N LEU A 208 -7.21 5.74 -8.18
CA LEU A 208 -6.87 4.44 -8.73
C LEU A 208 -6.94 4.46 -10.26
N VAL A 209 -7.99 5.09 -10.82
CA VAL A 209 -8.22 5.31 -12.26
C VAL A 209 -8.41 6.80 -12.53
N ASN A 210 -7.70 7.33 -13.53
CA ASN A 210 -7.73 8.74 -13.93
C ASN A 210 -7.35 8.89 -15.42
N PRO A 211 -7.39 10.08 -16.03
CA PRO A 211 -7.10 10.24 -17.46
C PRO A 211 -5.70 9.78 -17.88
N GLN A 212 -4.74 9.76 -16.95
CA GLN A 212 -3.37 9.33 -17.15
C GLN A 212 -3.12 7.84 -16.79
N ARG A 213 -4.15 7.14 -16.30
CA ARG A 213 -4.13 5.75 -15.87
C ARG A 213 -5.52 5.15 -16.06
N LEU A 214 -5.79 4.70 -17.28
CA LEU A 214 -7.05 4.11 -17.68
C LEU A 214 -7.04 2.60 -17.40
N TRP A 215 -8.15 2.11 -16.85
CA TRP A 215 -8.36 0.70 -16.58
C TRP A 215 -9.82 0.38 -16.91
N LEU A 216 -10.04 -0.55 -17.83
CA LEU A 216 -11.34 -0.80 -18.43
C LEU A 216 -11.61 -2.31 -18.49
N PRO A 217 -12.64 -2.80 -17.81
CA PRO A 217 -13.08 -4.17 -17.97
C PRO A 217 -14.22 -4.31 -18.98
N LEU A 218 -14.23 -5.40 -19.74
CA LEU A 218 -15.39 -5.84 -20.53
C LEU A 218 -15.63 -7.33 -20.29
N CYS A 219 -16.90 -7.74 -20.20
CA CYS A 219 -17.28 -9.14 -20.04
C CYS A 219 -18.40 -9.55 -21.01
N ALA A 220 -18.45 -10.84 -21.32
CA ALA A 220 -19.48 -11.42 -22.18
C ALA A 220 -19.61 -12.94 -22.00
N THR A 221 -20.67 -13.52 -22.56
CA THR A 221 -20.92 -14.98 -22.52
C THR A 221 -20.18 -15.76 -23.59
N SER A 222 -19.62 -15.10 -24.59
CA SER A 222 -18.83 -15.73 -25.64
C SER A 222 -17.77 -14.79 -26.21
N LEU A 223 -16.75 -15.37 -26.86
CA LEU A 223 -15.70 -14.62 -27.52
C LEU A 223 -16.25 -13.67 -28.60
N VAL A 224 -17.28 -14.10 -29.34
CA VAL A 224 -17.93 -13.30 -30.39
C VAL A 224 -18.62 -12.08 -29.81
N GLN A 225 -19.35 -12.25 -28.70
CA GLN A 225 -19.99 -11.14 -28.01
C GLN A 225 -18.96 -10.17 -27.42
N LEU A 226 -17.88 -10.70 -26.84
CA LEU A 226 -16.80 -9.88 -26.29
C LEU A 226 -16.14 -9.04 -27.39
N HIS A 227 -15.89 -9.63 -28.56
CA HIS A 227 -15.34 -8.95 -29.74
C HIS A 227 -16.29 -7.84 -30.23
N THR A 228 -17.59 -8.13 -30.31
CA THR A 228 -18.61 -7.15 -30.73
C THR A 228 -18.70 -5.98 -29.74
N LYS A 229 -18.70 -6.26 -28.43
CA LYS A 229 -18.66 -5.22 -27.39
C LYS A 229 -17.42 -4.34 -27.52
N LEU A 230 -16.26 -4.94 -27.78
CA LEU A 230 -15.01 -4.20 -27.96
C LEU A 230 -15.02 -3.30 -29.22
N ILE A 231 -15.64 -3.75 -30.32
CA ILE A 231 -15.86 -2.91 -31.52
C ILE A 231 -16.76 -1.71 -31.18
N ALA A 232 -17.89 -1.96 -30.51
CA ALA A 232 -18.82 -0.89 -30.13
C ALA A 232 -18.16 0.13 -29.20
N PHE A 233 -17.38 -0.35 -28.22
CA PHE A 233 -16.60 0.49 -27.33
C PHE A 233 -15.54 1.30 -28.08
N SER A 234 -14.83 0.69 -29.04
CA SER A 234 -13.86 1.40 -29.90
C SER A 234 -14.49 2.58 -30.62
N ALA A 235 -15.71 2.44 -31.13
CA ALA A 235 -16.42 3.53 -31.78
C ALA A 235 -16.75 4.67 -30.79
N GLN A 236 -17.18 4.33 -29.57
CA GLN A 236 -17.49 5.31 -28.52
C GLN A 236 -16.25 6.06 -28.02
N VAL A 237 -15.10 5.39 -27.87
CA VAL A 237 -13.82 6.04 -27.52
C VAL A 237 -13.38 7.04 -28.59
N ASN A 238 -13.65 6.76 -29.86
CA ASN A 238 -13.37 7.69 -30.95
C ASN A 238 -14.28 8.92 -30.94
N LEU A 239 -15.51 8.79 -30.42
CA LEU A 239 -16.47 9.89 -30.26
C LEU A 239 -16.25 10.73 -29.00
N ALA A 240 -15.64 10.20 -27.95
CA ALA A 240 -15.31 10.96 -26.74
C ALA A 240 -14.36 12.14 -27.07
N THR A 241 -14.76 13.36 -26.70
CA THR A 241 -14.05 14.60 -27.07
C THR A 241 -13.04 15.05 -26.02
N ASP A 242 -13.19 14.59 -24.78
CA ASP A 242 -12.44 15.05 -23.61
C ASP A 242 -12.30 13.94 -22.57
N ASP A 243 -11.51 14.20 -21.51
CA ASP A 243 -11.26 13.25 -20.43
C ASP A 243 -12.53 12.94 -19.62
N LEU A 244 -13.43 13.91 -19.46
CA LEU A 244 -14.66 13.74 -18.70
C LEU A 244 -15.60 12.73 -19.37
N SER A 245 -15.82 12.87 -20.67
CA SER A 245 -16.62 11.95 -21.49
C SER A 245 -15.98 10.56 -21.57
N LEU A 246 -14.64 10.48 -21.66
CA LEU A 246 -13.92 9.21 -21.64
C LEU A 246 -14.07 8.46 -20.30
N LEU A 247 -13.88 9.14 -19.16
CA LEU A 247 -14.03 8.51 -17.86
C LEU A 247 -15.49 8.12 -17.57
N THR A 248 -16.45 8.93 -18.02
CA THR A 248 -17.88 8.61 -17.92
C THR A 248 -18.22 7.34 -18.71
N LEU A 249 -17.64 7.19 -19.90
CA LEU A 249 -17.77 5.99 -20.72
C LEU A 249 -17.14 4.76 -20.02
N ILE A 250 -15.96 4.90 -19.43
CA ILE A 250 -15.34 3.79 -18.67
C ILE A 250 -16.23 3.42 -17.46
N LYS A 251 -16.76 4.41 -16.74
CA LYS A 251 -17.67 4.17 -15.62
C LYS A 251 -18.91 3.38 -16.02
N SER A 252 -19.52 3.67 -17.18
CA SER A 252 -20.70 2.92 -17.63
C SER A 252 -20.38 1.44 -17.89
N THR A 253 -19.19 1.12 -18.40
CA THR A 253 -18.80 -0.29 -18.60
C THR A 253 -18.63 -1.07 -17.29
N LEU A 254 -18.18 -0.41 -16.22
CA LEU A 254 -18.10 -0.99 -14.88
C LEU A 254 -19.48 -1.22 -14.28
N ALA A 255 -20.43 -0.31 -14.51
CA ALA A 255 -21.82 -0.47 -14.09
C ALA A 255 -22.52 -1.63 -14.81
N ASP A 256 -22.21 -1.83 -16.09
CA ASP A 256 -22.75 -2.91 -16.92
C ASP A 256 -22.01 -4.26 -16.76
N TYR A 257 -21.02 -4.33 -15.86
CA TYR A 257 -20.21 -5.52 -15.68
C TYR A 257 -21.00 -6.65 -15.02
N GLN A 258 -21.04 -7.80 -15.70
CA GLN A 258 -21.73 -9.01 -15.25
C GLN A 258 -20.72 -9.96 -14.60
N THR A 259 -20.90 -10.21 -13.30
CA THR A 259 -20.01 -11.07 -12.50
C THR A 259 -20.14 -12.56 -12.87
N ASP A 260 -21.31 -12.97 -13.36
CA ASP A 260 -21.62 -14.33 -13.82
C ASP A 260 -21.19 -14.63 -15.26
N ALA A 261 -20.72 -13.62 -16.01
CA ALA A 261 -20.21 -13.84 -17.36
C ALA A 261 -18.98 -14.79 -17.33
N PRO A 262 -18.86 -15.74 -18.26
CA PRO A 262 -17.73 -16.67 -18.31
C PRO A 262 -16.42 -16.05 -18.83
N LEU A 263 -16.46 -14.93 -19.55
CA LEU A 263 -15.27 -14.30 -20.13
C LEU A 263 -15.18 -12.83 -19.76
N ALA A 264 -13.96 -12.37 -19.45
CA ALA A 264 -13.63 -10.96 -19.36
C ALA A 264 -12.27 -10.66 -19.99
N LEU A 265 -12.15 -9.45 -20.50
CA LEU A 265 -10.89 -8.80 -20.84
C LEU A 265 -10.74 -7.54 -20.00
N VAL A 266 -9.50 -7.09 -19.85
CA VAL A 266 -9.17 -5.79 -19.27
C VAL A 266 -8.23 -5.07 -20.22
N LEU A 267 -8.50 -3.79 -20.46
CA LEU A 267 -7.64 -2.88 -21.21
C LEU A 267 -7.02 -1.86 -20.24
N MET A 268 -5.72 -1.67 -20.34
CA MET A 268 -4.96 -0.70 -19.56
C MET A 268 -4.18 0.22 -20.48
N ALA A 269 -4.24 1.53 -20.21
CA ALA A 269 -3.50 2.51 -20.99
C ALA A 269 -3.18 3.76 -20.16
N GLN A 270 -2.13 4.49 -20.54
CA GLN A 270 -1.75 5.75 -19.89
C GLN A 270 -2.58 6.95 -20.34
N ASN A 271 -3.36 6.83 -21.42
CA ASN A 271 -4.20 7.89 -21.96
C ASN A 271 -5.07 7.32 -23.09
N ARG A 272 -5.95 8.16 -23.65
CA ARG A 272 -6.85 7.81 -24.75
C ARG A 272 -6.14 7.23 -25.98
N ASN A 273 -5.00 7.81 -26.39
CA ASN A 273 -4.27 7.31 -27.56
C ASN A 273 -3.71 5.90 -27.31
N GLY A 274 -3.14 5.69 -26.12
CA GLY A 274 -2.73 4.35 -25.68
C GLY A 274 -3.90 3.37 -25.66
N LEU A 275 -5.07 3.80 -25.19
CA LEU A 275 -6.26 2.94 -25.14
C LEU A 275 -6.70 2.50 -26.53
N ILE A 276 -6.70 3.41 -27.52
CA ILE A 276 -7.02 3.08 -28.91
C ILE A 276 -6.03 2.04 -29.47
N ILE A 277 -4.73 2.16 -29.18
CA ILE A 277 -3.71 1.19 -29.60
C ILE A 277 -4.01 -0.20 -29.00
N GLU A 278 -4.28 -0.25 -27.69
CA GLU A 278 -4.56 -1.50 -26.99
C GLU A 278 -5.86 -2.17 -27.47
N ILE A 279 -6.91 -1.38 -27.72
CA ILE A 279 -8.17 -1.85 -28.32
C ILE A 279 -7.91 -2.49 -29.69
N ASN A 280 -7.19 -1.80 -30.57
CA ASN A 280 -6.91 -2.29 -31.92
C ASN A 280 -6.07 -3.57 -31.90
N ALA A 281 -5.06 -3.65 -31.03
CA ALA A 281 -4.21 -4.84 -30.89
C ALA A 281 -5.00 -6.06 -30.37
N MET A 282 -5.91 -5.84 -29.40
CA MET A 282 -6.77 -6.90 -28.87
C MET A 282 -7.81 -7.34 -29.90
N LEU A 283 -8.45 -6.40 -30.61
CA LEU A 283 -9.37 -6.70 -31.72
C LEU A 283 -8.70 -7.51 -32.82
N ALA A 284 -7.47 -7.16 -33.21
CA ALA A 284 -6.71 -7.91 -34.20
C ALA A 284 -6.50 -9.36 -33.75
N THR A 285 -6.05 -9.57 -32.51
CA THR A 285 -5.84 -10.91 -31.93
C THR A 285 -7.13 -11.74 -31.91
N MET A 286 -8.23 -11.16 -31.42
CA MET A 286 -9.52 -11.84 -31.37
C MET A 286 -10.05 -12.16 -32.78
N SER A 287 -9.88 -11.25 -33.74
CA SER A 287 -10.33 -11.44 -35.13
C SER A 287 -9.56 -12.57 -35.81
N THR A 288 -8.23 -12.60 -35.67
CA THR A 288 -7.40 -13.70 -36.19
C THR A 288 -7.81 -15.04 -35.60
N TYR A 289 -8.10 -15.10 -34.30
CA TYR A 289 -8.55 -16.33 -33.66
C TYR A 289 -9.93 -16.78 -34.18
N LEU A 290 -10.88 -15.85 -34.31
CA LEU A 290 -12.24 -16.13 -34.80
C LEU A 290 -12.26 -16.56 -36.27
N GLN A 291 -11.35 -16.06 -37.10
CA GLN A 291 -11.26 -16.38 -38.54
C GLN A 291 -10.49 -17.66 -38.86
N SER A 292 -9.69 -18.18 -37.93
CA SER A 292 -8.96 -19.43 -38.15
C SER A 292 -9.95 -20.61 -38.29
N ASP A 293 -9.69 -21.58 -39.16
CA ASP A 293 -10.55 -22.79 -39.31
C ASP A 293 -9.93 -24.04 -38.66
N VAL A 294 -8.85 -23.87 -37.88
CA VAL A 294 -8.20 -24.99 -37.18
C VAL A 294 -9.14 -25.55 -36.12
N SER A 295 -9.33 -26.87 -36.09
CA SER A 295 -10.22 -27.56 -35.15
C SER A 295 -9.68 -27.61 -33.72
N ASP A 296 -8.36 -27.68 -33.54
CA ASP A 296 -7.66 -27.69 -32.24
C ASP A 296 -6.87 -26.38 -32.03
N LYS A 297 -7.57 -25.24 -31.92
CA LYS A 297 -6.89 -23.98 -31.61
C LYS A 297 -6.47 -23.92 -30.14
N PRO A 298 -5.24 -23.49 -29.83
CA PRO A 298 -4.82 -23.25 -28.45
C PRO A 298 -5.66 -22.14 -27.82
N SER A 299 -5.86 -22.17 -26.51
CA SER A 299 -6.52 -21.06 -25.81
C SER A 299 -5.76 -19.74 -26.03
N ILE A 300 -6.51 -18.64 -26.14
CA ILE A 300 -5.93 -17.29 -26.20
C ILE A 300 -5.37 -16.95 -24.83
N GLU A 301 -4.09 -16.60 -24.80
CA GLU A 301 -3.44 -15.92 -23.67
C GLU A 301 -2.86 -14.60 -24.19
N TYR A 302 -3.55 -13.49 -23.94
CA TYR A 302 -3.15 -12.17 -24.40
C TYR A 302 -2.73 -11.30 -23.21
N LYS A 303 -1.54 -10.69 -23.31
CA LYS A 303 -1.01 -9.71 -22.35
C LYS A 303 -0.20 -8.63 -23.08
N THR A 304 -0.27 -7.39 -22.60
CA THR A 304 0.59 -6.30 -23.08
C THR A 304 1.46 -5.73 -21.97
N PRO A 305 2.58 -5.05 -22.30
CA PRO A 305 3.38 -4.34 -21.30
C PRO A 305 2.61 -3.25 -20.54
N ALA A 306 1.58 -2.66 -21.17
CA ALA A 306 0.69 -1.69 -20.54
C ALA A 306 -0.18 -2.33 -19.44
N GLY A 307 -0.51 -3.62 -19.58
CA GLY A 307 -1.29 -4.39 -18.62
C GLY A 307 -2.62 -4.90 -19.15
N SER A 308 -2.96 -4.63 -20.41
CA SER A 308 -4.15 -5.22 -21.02
C SER A 308 -4.01 -6.73 -21.10
N CYS A 309 -5.09 -7.45 -20.81
CA CYS A 309 -5.08 -8.91 -20.82
C CYS A 309 -6.43 -9.53 -21.16
N PHE A 310 -6.37 -10.72 -21.74
CA PHE A 310 -7.54 -11.56 -22.03
C PHE A 310 -7.13 -13.04 -22.02
N TYR A 311 -7.99 -13.89 -21.45
CA TYR A 311 -7.83 -15.34 -21.49
C TYR A 311 -9.12 -16.01 -21.95
N SER A 312 -9.03 -16.88 -22.95
CA SER A 312 -10.20 -17.64 -23.39
C SER A 312 -10.49 -18.88 -22.53
N ALA A 313 -9.58 -19.24 -21.63
CA ALA A 313 -9.70 -20.32 -20.65
C ALA A 313 -9.35 -19.77 -19.25
N PRO A 314 -10.27 -19.04 -18.59
CA PRO A 314 -10.04 -18.44 -17.28
C PRO A 314 -9.77 -19.49 -16.18
N LEU A 315 -9.01 -19.10 -15.15
CA LEU A 315 -8.57 -20.00 -14.07
C LEU A 315 -9.17 -19.64 -12.69
N GLY A 316 -9.98 -18.58 -12.58
CA GLY A 316 -10.41 -18.01 -11.31
C GLY A 316 -11.28 -18.94 -10.46
N ASP A 317 -12.08 -19.80 -11.10
CA ASP A 317 -12.85 -20.83 -10.39
C ASP A 317 -11.95 -21.97 -9.87
N HIS A 318 -10.74 -22.10 -10.43
CA HIS A 318 -9.82 -23.22 -10.24
C HIS A 318 -8.70 -22.85 -9.25
N GLY A 319 -8.97 -22.99 -7.96
CA GLY A 319 -7.95 -22.97 -6.91
C GLY A 319 -7.08 -21.70 -6.89
N LEU A 320 -7.71 -20.53 -6.76
CA LEU A 320 -7.01 -19.28 -6.43
C LEU A 320 -6.18 -19.48 -5.16
N SER A 321 -4.90 -19.17 -5.24
CA SER A 321 -3.92 -19.46 -4.19
C SER A 321 -3.07 -18.23 -3.90
N PHE A 322 -3.01 -17.79 -2.64
CA PHE A 322 -2.07 -16.74 -2.25
C PHE A 322 -0.70 -17.37 -1.94
N VAL A 323 0.35 -16.81 -2.53
CA VAL A 323 1.73 -17.22 -2.31
C VAL A 323 2.50 -16.07 -1.66
N TYR A 324 3.16 -16.36 -0.56
CA TYR A 324 3.90 -15.37 0.21
C TYR A 324 5.41 -15.48 -0.08
N PRO A 325 6.09 -14.38 -0.49
CA PRO A 325 7.51 -14.42 -0.84
C PRO A 325 8.42 -14.54 0.39
N GLY A 326 9.68 -14.89 0.14
CA GLY A 326 10.73 -14.91 1.18
C GLY A 326 11.30 -13.52 1.51
N VAL A 327 12.22 -13.48 2.48
CA VAL A 327 12.89 -12.26 2.99
C VAL A 327 13.62 -11.42 1.93
N GLY A 328 13.84 -11.98 0.75
CA GLY A 328 14.71 -11.43 -0.27
C GLY A 328 14.13 -10.40 -1.22
N THR A 329 12.85 -10.07 -1.06
CA THR A 329 12.12 -9.28 -2.05
C THR A 329 11.90 -7.82 -1.68
N VAL A 330 12.22 -7.43 -0.44
CA VAL A 330 12.13 -6.06 0.04
C VAL A 330 13.04 -5.13 -0.79
N TYR A 331 12.53 -3.95 -1.16
CA TYR A 331 13.28 -2.96 -1.94
C TYR A 331 12.91 -1.53 -1.54
N PRO A 332 13.79 -0.53 -1.80
CA PRO A 332 13.54 0.86 -1.45
C PRO A 332 12.25 1.41 -2.07
N ASN A 333 11.46 2.12 -1.27
CA ASN A 333 10.18 2.75 -1.64
C ASN A 333 9.06 1.77 -2.06
N MET A 334 9.15 0.49 -1.71
CA MET A 334 8.04 -0.44 -1.95
C MET A 334 6.74 0.08 -1.31
N LEU A 335 5.61 -0.07 -2.01
CA LEU A 335 4.27 0.31 -1.52
C LEU A 335 4.10 1.79 -1.14
N SER A 336 5.04 2.68 -1.49
CA SER A 336 5.03 4.10 -1.10
C SER A 336 3.76 4.85 -1.54
N GLN A 337 3.11 4.36 -2.58
CA GLN A 337 1.92 4.95 -3.18
C GLN A 337 0.60 4.35 -2.66
N MET A 338 0.65 3.20 -1.99
CA MET A 338 -0.57 2.44 -1.67
C MET A 338 -1.45 3.15 -0.65
N GLY A 339 -0.87 3.69 0.42
CA GLY A 339 -1.64 4.43 1.42
C GLY A 339 -2.24 5.74 0.91
N LEU A 340 -1.73 6.27 -0.22
CA LEU A 340 -2.26 7.47 -0.88
C LEU A 340 -3.52 7.17 -1.72
N VAL A 341 -3.66 5.93 -2.18
CA VAL A 341 -4.82 5.43 -2.94
C VAL A 341 -5.85 4.77 -2.03
N PHE A 342 -5.41 4.04 -1.00
CA PHE A 342 -6.25 3.28 -0.07
C PHE A 342 -6.07 3.76 1.38
N PRO A 343 -6.43 5.02 1.70
CA PRO A 343 -6.18 5.59 3.02
C PRO A 343 -6.98 4.91 4.13
N ASN A 344 -8.13 4.32 3.83
CA ASN A 344 -8.99 3.63 4.80
C ASN A 344 -8.31 2.38 5.36
N VAL A 345 -7.85 1.48 4.49
CA VAL A 345 -7.10 0.28 4.89
C VAL A 345 -5.87 0.68 5.69
N TYR A 346 -5.09 1.66 5.22
CA TYR A 346 -3.89 2.07 5.96
C TYR A 346 -4.23 2.64 7.34
N ALA A 347 -5.29 3.45 7.47
CA ALA A 347 -5.72 3.98 8.76
C ALA A 347 -6.23 2.88 9.70
N GLU A 348 -6.90 1.85 9.18
CA GLU A 348 -7.31 0.68 9.96
C GLU A 348 -6.08 -0.08 10.48
N LEU A 349 -5.10 -0.36 9.62
CA LEU A 349 -3.88 -1.08 10.01
C LEU A 349 -3.04 -0.28 11.02
N GLU A 350 -2.98 1.04 10.89
CA GLU A 350 -2.35 1.92 11.90
C GLU A 350 -3.06 1.88 13.27
N ASN A 351 -4.37 1.65 13.29
CA ASN A 351 -5.12 1.49 14.54
C ASN A 351 -4.90 0.10 15.17
N GLN A 352 -4.64 -0.92 14.34
CA GLN A 352 -4.39 -2.30 14.79
C GLN A 352 -2.97 -2.51 15.32
N GLY A 353 -1.99 -1.75 14.82
CA GLY A 353 -0.63 -1.84 15.31
C GLY A 353 0.37 -0.90 14.63
N ASP A 354 1.64 -1.09 14.98
CA ASP A 354 2.72 -0.20 14.53
C ASP A 354 3.13 -0.48 13.08
N MET A 355 2.43 0.19 12.16
CA MET A 355 2.73 0.16 10.72
C MET A 355 4.12 0.73 10.39
N GLN A 356 4.61 1.70 11.18
CA GLN A 356 5.91 2.32 10.96
C GLN A 356 7.04 1.31 11.15
N SER A 357 6.96 0.54 12.25
CA SER A 357 7.88 -0.54 12.54
C SER A 357 7.65 -1.75 11.65
N MET A 358 6.39 -2.12 11.35
CA MET A 358 6.07 -3.25 10.47
C MET A 358 6.66 -3.08 9.06
N LEU A 359 6.63 -1.87 8.49
CA LEU A 359 7.20 -1.60 7.17
C LEU A 359 8.66 -1.14 7.23
N GLN A 360 9.28 -1.06 8.42
CA GLN A 360 10.65 -0.55 8.62
C GLN A 360 10.87 0.77 7.86
N THR A 361 9.92 1.70 8.02
CA THR A 361 9.81 2.92 7.19
C THR A 361 11.09 3.76 7.16
N GLU A 362 11.86 3.76 8.26
CA GLU A 362 13.13 4.48 8.38
C GLU A 362 14.18 4.01 7.36
N PHE A 363 14.12 2.73 6.96
CA PHE A 363 14.99 2.15 5.93
C PHE A 363 14.34 2.19 4.54
N ILE A 364 13.06 1.80 4.46
CA ILE A 364 12.37 1.62 3.18
C ILE A 364 12.09 2.94 2.48
N TYR A 365 11.71 3.98 3.23
CA TYR A 365 11.38 5.30 2.70
C TYR A 365 12.46 6.35 2.98
N ALA A 366 13.68 5.90 3.33
CA ALA A 366 14.83 6.77 3.49
C ALA A 366 15.13 7.57 2.21
N ALA A 367 15.60 8.81 2.39
CA ALA A 367 16.03 9.64 1.27
C ALA A 367 17.20 9.00 0.49
N ASP A 368 18.14 8.36 1.20
CA ASP A 368 19.18 7.53 0.59
C ASP A 368 18.65 6.11 0.34
N LYS A 369 18.47 5.75 -0.93
CA LYS A 369 17.98 4.43 -1.34
C LYS A 369 18.94 3.30 -0.98
N ASN A 370 20.22 3.59 -0.71
CA ASN A 370 21.18 2.58 -0.25
C ASN A 370 20.97 2.20 1.22
N HIS A 371 20.19 2.97 1.97
CA HIS A 371 19.93 2.71 3.39
C HIS A 371 19.22 1.36 3.58
N ALA A 372 18.28 1.00 2.70
CA ALA A 372 17.61 -0.30 2.75
C ALA A 372 18.57 -1.50 2.54
N ALA A 373 19.71 -1.30 1.87
CA ALA A 373 20.72 -2.35 1.71
C ALA A 373 21.48 -2.65 3.02
N GLN A 374 21.35 -1.80 4.03
CA GLN A 374 21.98 -1.95 5.35
C GLN A 374 21.07 -2.68 6.35
N MET A 375 19.85 -3.03 5.95
CA MET A 375 18.91 -3.73 6.81
C MET A 375 19.45 -5.11 7.23
N SER A 376 19.37 -5.38 8.52
CA SER A 376 19.63 -6.70 9.09
C SER A 376 18.58 -7.73 8.66
N LEU A 377 18.85 -9.01 8.92
CA LEU A 377 17.91 -10.09 8.58
C LEU A 377 16.54 -9.90 9.25
N SER A 378 16.50 -9.52 10.53
CA SER A 378 15.25 -9.30 11.26
C SER A 378 14.44 -8.16 10.63
N GLN A 379 15.10 -7.06 10.28
CA GLN A 379 14.44 -5.91 9.65
C GLN A 379 13.90 -6.27 8.26
N LEU A 380 14.67 -6.99 7.44
CA LEU A 380 14.18 -7.47 6.14
C LEU A 380 12.98 -8.42 6.32
N ALA A 381 13.01 -9.29 7.32
CA ALA A 381 11.92 -10.22 7.58
C ALA A 381 10.64 -9.50 8.02
N ILE A 382 10.76 -8.54 8.94
CA ILE A 382 9.65 -7.70 9.40
C ILE A 382 9.03 -6.93 8.24
N ALA A 383 9.86 -6.24 7.43
CA ALA A 383 9.38 -5.47 6.29
C ALA A 383 8.72 -6.35 5.22
N GLY A 384 9.26 -7.56 4.97
CA GLY A 384 8.68 -8.53 4.05
C GLY A 384 7.31 -9.03 4.51
N VAL A 385 7.19 -9.43 5.78
CA VAL A 385 5.90 -9.80 6.39
C VAL A 385 4.93 -8.62 6.35
N GLY A 386 5.39 -7.40 6.65
CA GLY A 386 4.58 -6.18 6.60
C GLY A 386 4.02 -5.88 5.21
N ALA A 387 4.85 -6.02 4.16
CA ALA A 387 4.38 -5.85 2.78
C ALA A 387 3.30 -6.88 2.42
N SER A 388 3.49 -8.14 2.79
CA SER A 388 2.49 -9.19 2.60
C SER A 388 1.21 -8.96 3.39
N TYR A 389 1.32 -8.48 4.62
CA TYR A 389 0.18 -8.15 5.48
C TYR A 389 -0.68 -7.06 4.84
N VAL A 390 -0.06 -5.92 4.49
CA VAL A 390 -0.75 -4.78 3.85
C VAL A 390 -1.41 -5.18 2.55
N LEU A 391 -0.71 -5.90 1.67
CA LEU A 391 -1.26 -6.31 0.38
C LEU A 391 -2.40 -7.33 0.54
N THR A 392 -2.31 -8.23 1.53
CA THR A 392 -3.39 -9.18 1.84
C THR A 392 -4.65 -8.43 2.29
N LYS A 393 -4.51 -7.50 3.24
CA LYS A 393 -5.64 -6.69 3.73
C LYS A 393 -6.24 -5.84 2.63
N LEU A 394 -5.42 -5.25 1.76
CA LEU A 394 -5.91 -4.51 0.60
C LEU A 394 -6.72 -5.40 -0.36
N LEU A 395 -6.23 -6.59 -0.70
CA LEU A 395 -6.94 -7.51 -1.59
C LEU A 395 -8.27 -8.01 -0.99
N GLN A 396 -8.29 -8.35 0.30
CA GLN A 396 -9.49 -8.84 0.99
C GLN A 396 -10.50 -7.72 1.26
N GLN A 397 -10.06 -6.58 1.81
CA GLN A 397 -10.98 -5.52 2.29
C GLN A 397 -11.48 -4.62 1.16
N GLU A 398 -10.62 -4.18 0.23
CA GLU A 398 -11.05 -3.28 -0.86
C GLU A 398 -11.62 -4.05 -2.05
N PHE A 399 -11.03 -5.21 -2.36
CA PHE A 399 -11.37 -5.97 -3.56
C PHE A 399 -12.13 -7.27 -3.28
N ALA A 400 -12.37 -7.66 -2.02
CA ALA A 400 -13.08 -8.89 -1.67
C ALA A 400 -12.50 -10.16 -2.35
N ILE A 401 -11.18 -10.19 -2.56
CA ILE A 401 -10.49 -11.33 -3.16
C ILE A 401 -10.07 -12.29 -2.04
N GLU A 402 -10.67 -13.47 -2.04
CA GLU A 402 -10.42 -14.51 -1.04
C GLU A 402 -9.77 -15.75 -1.69
N PRO A 403 -8.61 -16.21 -1.20
CA PRO A 403 -7.98 -17.42 -1.72
C PRO A 403 -8.69 -18.70 -1.23
N LYS A 404 -8.56 -19.78 -1.99
CA LYS A 404 -8.89 -21.15 -1.55
C LYS A 404 -7.69 -21.84 -0.89
N PHE A 405 -6.49 -21.44 -1.27
CA PHE A 405 -5.23 -21.99 -0.77
C PHE A 405 -4.24 -20.90 -0.41
N ALA A 406 -3.36 -21.18 0.53
CA ALA A 406 -2.24 -20.31 0.86
C ALA A 406 -0.96 -21.12 1.05
N LEU A 407 0.17 -20.57 0.62
CA LEU A 407 1.49 -21.18 0.79
C LEU A 407 2.58 -20.11 0.88
N GLY A 408 3.72 -20.47 1.48
CA GLY A 408 4.83 -19.55 1.71
C GLY A 408 6.16 -20.07 1.18
N TYR A 409 6.96 -19.18 0.59
CA TYR A 409 8.38 -19.41 0.29
C TYR A 409 9.22 -19.00 1.52
N SER A 410 9.83 -19.95 2.22
CA SER A 410 10.71 -19.68 3.38
C SER A 410 9.99 -18.81 4.43
N MET A 411 10.52 -17.63 4.78
CA MET A 411 9.88 -16.59 5.62
C MET A 411 8.41 -16.31 5.24
N GLY A 412 8.05 -16.47 3.96
CA GLY A 412 6.68 -16.32 3.49
C GLY A 412 5.67 -17.21 4.22
N GLU A 413 6.09 -18.33 4.80
CA GLU A 413 5.19 -19.16 5.62
C GLU A 413 4.73 -18.42 6.88
N ALA A 414 5.62 -17.70 7.56
CA ALA A 414 5.23 -16.85 8.69
C ALA A 414 4.36 -15.65 8.23
N ALA A 415 4.68 -15.06 7.07
CA ALA A 415 3.90 -13.97 6.49
C ALA A 415 2.45 -14.40 6.17
N MET A 416 2.28 -15.61 5.66
CA MET A 416 0.97 -16.23 5.38
C MET A 416 0.08 -16.25 6.62
N TRP A 417 0.57 -16.78 7.75
CA TRP A 417 -0.18 -16.86 9.00
C TRP A 417 -0.50 -15.50 9.61
N ALA A 418 0.46 -14.56 9.53
CA ALA A 418 0.27 -13.19 9.99
C ALA A 418 -0.80 -12.44 9.17
N SER A 419 -0.92 -12.74 7.87
CA SER A 419 -1.76 -11.98 6.93
C SER A 419 -3.20 -12.47 6.83
N LEU A 420 -3.44 -13.77 6.98
CA LEU A 420 -4.71 -14.44 6.68
C LEU A 420 -5.60 -14.67 7.91
N ASP A 421 -5.54 -13.77 8.89
CA ASP A 421 -6.39 -13.80 10.09
C ASP A 421 -6.32 -15.15 10.84
N VAL A 422 -5.12 -15.67 10.99
CA VAL A 422 -4.87 -16.86 11.81
C VAL A 422 -4.30 -16.47 13.18
N TRP A 423 -3.25 -15.64 13.22
CA TRP A 423 -2.68 -15.15 14.47
C TRP A 423 -3.49 -14.01 15.08
N GLN A 424 -3.68 -14.05 16.40
CA GLN A 424 -4.47 -13.03 17.12
C GLN A 424 -3.81 -11.65 17.14
N ALA A 425 -2.48 -11.59 17.25
CA ALA A 425 -1.74 -10.35 17.44
C ALA A 425 -0.43 -10.35 16.63
N PRO A 426 -0.49 -10.37 15.28
CA PRO A 426 0.70 -10.49 14.44
C PRO A 426 1.73 -9.36 14.65
N HIS A 427 1.28 -8.16 15.06
CA HIS A 427 2.17 -7.03 15.36
C HIS A 427 3.14 -7.29 16.52
N THR A 428 2.80 -8.19 17.46
CA THR A 428 3.71 -8.55 18.58
C THR A 428 4.99 -9.22 18.10
N MET A 429 4.96 -9.82 16.89
CA MET A 429 6.12 -10.44 16.28
C MET A 429 7.18 -9.44 15.81
N ILE A 430 6.86 -8.15 15.71
CA ILE A 430 7.80 -7.11 15.29
C ILE A 430 8.94 -7.02 16.31
N GLU A 431 8.62 -6.65 17.56
CA GLU A 431 9.61 -6.52 18.63
C GLU A 431 10.28 -7.87 18.95
N ALA A 432 9.51 -8.96 18.94
CA ALA A 432 10.05 -10.30 19.16
C ALA A 432 11.10 -10.67 18.10
N THR A 433 10.87 -10.35 16.83
CA THR A 433 11.81 -10.65 15.73
C THR A 433 13.03 -9.75 15.79
N GLN A 434 12.89 -8.47 16.16
CA GLN A 434 14.01 -7.54 16.30
C GLN A 434 15.00 -7.98 17.39
N ASN A 435 14.47 -8.47 18.51
CA ASN A 435 15.26 -8.76 19.72
C ASN A 435 15.65 -10.22 19.89
N SER A 436 15.17 -11.13 19.05
CA SER A 436 15.46 -12.57 19.17
C SER A 436 16.88 -12.91 18.71
N SER A 437 17.57 -13.75 19.50
CA SER A 437 18.88 -14.30 19.14
C SER A 437 18.81 -15.12 17.85
N ILE A 438 17.66 -15.73 17.56
CA ILE A 438 17.43 -16.50 16.33
C ILE A 438 17.87 -15.65 15.14
N PHE A 439 17.33 -14.44 14.99
CA PHE A 439 17.56 -13.59 13.82
C PHE A 439 18.81 -12.72 13.89
N THR A 440 19.40 -12.53 15.07
CA THR A 440 20.51 -11.59 15.29
C THR A 440 21.87 -12.26 15.50
N GLN A 441 21.89 -13.50 15.98
CA GLN A 441 23.12 -14.18 16.45
C GLN A 441 23.20 -15.66 16.02
N ASP A 442 22.09 -16.39 16.04
CA ASP A 442 22.12 -17.86 15.90
C ASP A 442 22.29 -18.27 14.43
N ILE A 443 21.41 -17.76 13.56
CA ILE A 443 21.46 -18.00 12.10
C ILE A 443 21.95 -16.81 11.30
N SER A 444 22.25 -15.67 11.93
CA SER A 444 22.83 -14.49 11.29
C SER A 444 23.85 -13.84 12.23
N GLY A 445 24.48 -12.73 11.85
CA GLY A 445 25.46 -12.05 12.70
C GLY A 445 26.65 -12.95 13.03
N GLU A 446 26.76 -13.37 14.29
CA GLU A 446 27.80 -14.28 14.79
C GLU A 446 27.71 -15.72 14.26
N LEU A 447 26.56 -16.12 13.71
CA LEU A 447 26.30 -17.47 13.19
C LEU A 447 26.61 -18.58 14.21
N ARG A 448 26.11 -18.44 15.46
CA ARG A 448 26.40 -19.37 16.56
C ARG A 448 26.05 -20.83 16.23
N CYS A 449 24.97 -21.04 15.50
CA CYS A 449 24.59 -22.39 15.04
C CYS A 449 25.64 -22.99 14.11
N VAL A 450 26.21 -22.18 13.22
CA VAL A 450 27.28 -22.61 12.31
C VAL A 450 28.56 -22.89 13.08
N ARG A 451 28.92 -22.02 14.03
CA ARG A 451 30.08 -22.20 14.92
C ARG A 451 30.00 -23.54 15.65
N GLN A 452 28.86 -23.82 16.28
CA GLN A 452 28.59 -25.08 16.97
C GLN A 452 28.69 -26.28 16.01
N GLN A 453 28.04 -26.20 14.86
CA GLN A 453 28.01 -27.28 13.88
C GLN A 453 29.40 -27.61 13.31
N TRP A 454 30.23 -26.58 13.10
CA TRP A 454 31.59 -26.72 12.58
C TRP A 454 32.63 -26.96 13.67
N GLN A 455 32.21 -26.99 14.96
CA GLN A 455 33.05 -27.19 16.14
C GLN A 455 34.22 -26.21 16.20
N LEU A 456 33.97 -24.94 15.87
CA LEU A 456 35.01 -23.91 15.87
C LEU A 456 35.19 -23.30 17.27
N ALA A 457 36.42 -22.91 17.60
CA ALA A 457 36.69 -22.09 18.79
C ALA A 457 36.09 -20.68 18.65
N ASP A 458 35.93 -19.94 19.77
CA ASP A 458 35.23 -18.65 19.78
C ASP A 458 35.88 -17.57 18.89
N ASP A 459 37.21 -17.62 18.72
CA ASP A 459 38.01 -16.66 17.95
C ASP A 459 38.15 -17.00 16.46
N GLU A 460 37.70 -18.19 16.02
CA GLU A 460 37.77 -18.57 14.61
C GLU A 460 36.76 -17.80 13.75
N THR A 461 37.23 -17.23 12.63
CA THR A 461 36.40 -16.45 11.71
C THR A 461 35.53 -17.35 10.83
N ILE A 462 34.22 -17.05 10.77
CA ILE A 462 33.29 -17.67 9.82
C ILE A 462 33.17 -16.78 8.58
N VAL A 463 33.64 -17.29 7.43
CA VAL A 463 33.41 -16.64 6.12
C VAL A 463 32.26 -17.34 5.41
N TRP A 464 31.05 -16.84 5.65
CA TRP A 464 29.81 -17.40 5.12
C TRP A 464 29.30 -16.61 3.90
N ASN A 465 28.81 -17.32 2.88
CA ASN A 465 28.07 -16.69 1.78
C ASN A 465 27.02 -17.64 1.18
N SER A 466 26.09 -17.08 0.42
CA SER A 466 25.08 -17.78 -0.36
C SER A 466 25.16 -17.43 -1.85
N PHE A 467 24.82 -18.41 -2.69
CA PHE A 467 24.92 -18.33 -4.14
C PHE A 467 23.67 -18.88 -4.79
N VAL A 468 23.06 -18.12 -5.69
CA VAL A 468 22.04 -18.63 -6.61
C VAL A 468 22.76 -19.22 -7.82
N THR A 469 22.50 -20.48 -8.14
CA THR A 469 23.09 -21.16 -9.29
C THR A 469 22.02 -21.80 -10.16
N ARG A 470 22.26 -21.83 -11.47
CA ARG A 470 21.43 -22.59 -12.42
C ARG A 470 21.93 -24.03 -12.47
N ALA A 471 21.41 -24.85 -11.57
CA ALA A 471 21.72 -26.27 -11.46
C ALA A 471 20.55 -26.99 -10.79
N SER A 472 20.33 -28.25 -11.16
CA SER A 472 19.43 -29.14 -10.42
C SER A 472 20.12 -29.73 -9.20
N ILE A 473 19.33 -30.30 -8.27
CA ILE A 473 19.86 -31.05 -7.13
C ILE A 473 20.75 -32.22 -7.59
N ASP A 474 20.36 -32.93 -8.65
CA ASP A 474 21.09 -34.08 -9.17
C ASP A 474 22.47 -33.71 -9.72
N GLU A 475 22.62 -32.49 -10.26
CA GLU A 475 23.90 -32.00 -10.77
C GLU A 475 24.88 -31.61 -9.65
N LEU A 476 24.37 -31.32 -8.44
CA LEU A 476 25.18 -30.83 -7.32
C LEU A 476 25.46 -31.92 -6.28
N THR A 477 24.50 -32.82 -6.05
CA THR A 477 24.55 -33.88 -5.04
C THR A 477 25.81 -34.76 -5.12
N PRO A 478 26.28 -35.20 -6.31
CA PRO A 478 27.48 -36.03 -6.42
C PRO A 478 28.75 -35.40 -5.86
N HIS A 479 28.78 -34.07 -5.71
CA HIS A 479 29.94 -33.32 -5.27
C HIS A 479 29.87 -32.88 -3.80
N LEU A 480 28.70 -32.97 -3.16
CA LEU A 480 28.50 -32.44 -1.79
C LEU A 480 29.39 -33.11 -0.74
N ALA A 481 29.66 -34.41 -0.89
CA ALA A 481 30.49 -35.17 0.05
C ALA A 481 31.94 -34.61 0.14
N ASP A 482 32.45 -34.03 -0.95
CA ASP A 482 33.78 -33.43 -1.00
C ASP A 482 33.83 -32.06 -0.27
N TYR A 483 32.67 -31.44 -0.01
CA TYR A 483 32.55 -30.09 0.54
C TYR A 483 31.55 -30.04 1.72
N PRO A 484 31.90 -30.59 2.90
CA PRO A 484 30.98 -30.74 4.04
C PRO A 484 30.48 -29.42 4.65
N ARG A 485 31.05 -28.28 4.24
CA ARG A 485 30.66 -26.92 4.66
C ARG A 485 29.90 -26.15 3.56
N ALA A 486 29.46 -26.81 2.49
CA ALA A 486 28.60 -26.26 1.45
C ALA A 486 27.29 -27.06 1.42
N TYR A 487 26.17 -26.35 1.46
CA TYR A 487 24.83 -26.94 1.55
C TYR A 487 23.96 -26.46 0.41
N ILE A 488 23.15 -27.34 -0.17
CA ILE A 488 21.99 -26.92 -0.95
C ILE A 488 20.94 -26.48 0.07
N ALA A 489 20.73 -25.17 0.22
CA ALA A 489 19.77 -24.63 1.18
C ALA A 489 18.35 -24.62 0.61
N ILE A 490 18.20 -24.29 -0.69
CA ILE A 490 16.89 -24.19 -1.35
C ILE A 490 16.94 -24.81 -2.75
N ILE A 491 15.94 -25.62 -3.07
CA ILE A 491 15.67 -26.17 -4.41
C ILE A 491 14.49 -25.39 -5.02
N GLN A 492 14.66 -24.83 -6.22
CA GLN A 492 13.67 -23.93 -6.82
C GLN A 492 13.73 -23.93 -8.36
N GLY A 493 13.19 -25.00 -8.95
CA GLY A 493 13.10 -25.24 -10.38
C GLY A 493 14.45 -25.66 -10.97
N ASP A 494 14.90 -24.97 -12.01
CA ASP A 494 16.23 -25.16 -12.61
C ASP A 494 17.34 -24.39 -11.89
N THR A 495 17.03 -23.87 -10.70
CA THR A 495 17.99 -23.15 -9.87
C THR A 495 18.01 -23.70 -8.45
N CYS A 496 19.16 -23.57 -7.80
CA CYS A 496 19.35 -23.88 -6.38
C CYS A 496 20.01 -22.69 -5.67
N VAL A 497 19.78 -22.59 -4.36
CA VAL A 497 20.54 -21.71 -3.47
C VAL A 497 21.54 -22.56 -2.70
N ILE A 498 22.82 -22.29 -2.89
CA ILE A 498 23.92 -22.90 -2.14
C ILE A 498 24.33 -21.94 -1.02
N ALA A 499 24.46 -22.41 0.22
CA ALA A 499 24.91 -21.60 1.34
C ALA A 499 25.92 -22.37 2.19
N GLY A 500 26.88 -21.67 2.79
CA GLY A 500 27.94 -22.32 3.56
C GLY A 500 29.22 -21.49 3.64
N CYS A 501 30.33 -22.17 3.90
CA CYS A 501 31.66 -21.58 3.79
C CYS A 501 31.89 -21.11 2.35
N GLU A 502 32.22 -19.83 2.17
CA GLU A 502 32.30 -19.21 0.85
C GLU A 502 33.26 -19.96 -0.10
N SER A 503 34.42 -20.36 0.40
CA SER A 503 35.42 -21.09 -0.37
C SER A 503 34.94 -22.50 -0.77
N SER A 504 34.28 -23.21 0.15
CA SER A 504 33.68 -24.52 -0.11
C SER A 504 32.56 -24.44 -1.14
N CYS A 505 31.66 -23.45 -1.02
CA CYS A 505 30.58 -23.23 -1.99
C CYS A 505 31.12 -22.96 -3.40
N LYS A 506 32.15 -22.11 -3.51
CA LYS A 506 32.81 -21.81 -4.80
C LYS A 506 33.49 -23.04 -5.39
N ALA A 507 34.15 -23.85 -4.57
CA ALA A 507 34.82 -25.07 -5.00
C ALA A 507 33.81 -26.14 -5.48
N LEU A 508 32.73 -26.36 -4.72
CA LEU A 508 31.60 -27.20 -5.10
C LEU A 508 31.05 -26.82 -6.48
N LEU A 509 30.71 -25.54 -6.66
CA LEU A 509 30.17 -25.05 -7.94
C LEU A 509 31.17 -25.21 -9.09
N LYS A 510 32.46 -24.95 -8.83
CA LYS A 510 33.52 -25.15 -9.83
C LYS A 510 33.65 -26.61 -10.24
N GLN A 511 33.61 -27.54 -9.30
CA GLN A 511 33.70 -28.98 -9.56
C GLN A 511 32.47 -29.47 -10.34
N ALA A 512 31.28 -28.97 -10.01
CA ALA A 512 30.04 -29.23 -10.73
C ALA A 512 29.97 -28.55 -12.12
N GLY A 513 30.97 -27.75 -12.51
CA GLY A 513 30.95 -27.00 -13.77
C GLY A 513 29.89 -25.89 -13.82
N LYS A 514 29.44 -25.40 -12.66
CA LYS A 514 28.38 -24.40 -12.51
C LYS A 514 28.93 -23.02 -12.12
N ARG A 515 28.15 -21.98 -12.40
CA ARG A 515 28.41 -20.61 -11.94
C ARG A 515 27.37 -20.25 -10.87
N GLY A 516 27.82 -19.59 -9.80
CA GLY A 516 26.96 -19.03 -8.77
C GLY A 516 27.01 -17.51 -8.78
N ILE A 517 25.85 -16.86 -8.72
CA ILE A 517 25.72 -15.43 -8.46
C ILE A 517 25.64 -15.27 -6.95
N ALA A 518 26.54 -14.51 -6.35
CA ALA A 518 26.52 -14.26 -4.92
C ALA A 518 25.23 -13.51 -4.54
N ALA A 519 24.43 -14.11 -3.67
CA ALA A 519 23.24 -13.48 -3.10
C ALA A 519 23.59 -12.61 -1.88
N ASN A 520 24.79 -12.79 -1.31
CA ASN A 520 25.31 -12.06 -0.15
C ASN A 520 24.37 -12.05 1.05
N ARG A 521 23.53 -13.10 1.18
CA ARG A 521 22.69 -13.28 2.37
C ARG A 521 23.51 -14.03 3.41
N ILE A 522 23.79 -13.36 4.52
CA ILE A 522 24.50 -13.93 5.66
C ILE A 522 23.46 -14.56 6.60
N THR A 523 22.86 -15.66 6.13
CA THR A 523 21.94 -16.46 6.95
C THR A 523 22.19 -17.95 6.77
N ALA A 524 22.11 -18.70 7.87
CA ALA A 524 22.22 -20.15 7.93
C ALA A 524 20.86 -20.89 7.93
N MET A 525 19.75 -20.20 7.64
CA MET A 525 18.44 -20.83 7.42
C MET A 525 18.53 -21.93 6.36
N HIS A 526 17.70 -22.96 6.51
CA HIS A 526 17.62 -24.10 5.60
C HIS A 526 18.92 -24.91 5.47
N THR A 527 19.81 -24.84 6.46
CA THR A 527 21.05 -25.62 6.51
C THR A 527 21.10 -26.48 7.76
N PRO A 528 21.94 -27.54 7.80
CA PRO A 528 22.07 -28.40 8.98
C PRO A 528 22.39 -27.66 10.28
N ALA A 529 23.02 -26.48 10.22
CA ALA A 529 23.28 -25.66 11.39
C ALA A 529 21.99 -25.20 12.09
N ALA A 530 20.94 -24.87 11.33
CA ALA A 530 19.67 -24.40 11.89
C ALA A 530 18.90 -25.48 12.67
N LEU A 531 19.17 -26.76 12.43
CA LEU A 531 18.58 -27.88 13.19
C LEU A 531 18.88 -27.79 14.70
N ASN A 532 19.97 -27.14 15.09
CA ASN A 532 20.35 -26.95 16.49
C ASN A 532 19.38 -26.05 17.27
N ILE A 533 18.50 -25.32 16.59
CA ILE A 533 17.55 -24.38 17.19
C ILE A 533 16.09 -24.64 16.82
N THR A 534 15.76 -25.81 16.27
CA THR A 534 14.38 -26.14 15.86
C THR A 534 13.36 -25.92 16.98
N ASP A 535 13.67 -26.33 18.22
CA ASP A 535 12.78 -26.09 19.35
C ASP A 535 12.64 -24.62 19.74
N HIS A 536 13.71 -23.82 19.63
CA HIS A 536 13.64 -22.38 19.88
C HIS A 536 12.78 -21.67 18.82
N VAL A 537 12.91 -22.06 17.55
CA VAL A 537 12.08 -21.54 16.45
C VAL A 537 10.62 -21.94 16.65
N ARG A 538 10.36 -23.20 17.01
CA ARG A 538 9.01 -23.68 17.33
C ARG A 538 8.39 -22.91 18.49
N GLN A 539 9.14 -22.68 19.57
CA GLN A 539 8.65 -21.90 20.70
C GLN A 539 8.40 -20.44 20.33
N PHE A 540 9.26 -19.84 19.51
CA PHE A 540 9.12 -18.47 19.04
C PHE A 540 7.83 -18.26 18.22
N TYR A 541 7.48 -19.21 17.35
CA TYR A 541 6.28 -19.15 16.51
C TYR A 541 5.02 -19.77 17.13
N LEU A 542 5.07 -20.18 18.40
CA LEU A 542 3.90 -20.65 19.14
C LEU A 542 2.99 -19.47 19.52
N GLN A 543 2.14 -19.05 18.58
CA GLN A 543 1.30 -17.87 18.70
C GLN A 543 -0.17 -18.23 19.00
N PRO A 544 -0.88 -17.43 19.81
CA PRO A 544 -2.33 -17.56 19.97
C PRO A 544 -3.05 -17.35 18.64
N LEU A 545 -4.07 -18.17 18.41
CA LEU A 545 -4.91 -18.12 17.22
C LEU A 545 -6.16 -17.26 17.45
N LEU A 546 -6.71 -16.68 16.38
CA LEU A 546 -8.02 -16.03 16.43
C LEU A 546 -9.13 -17.05 16.75
N ALA A 547 -10.18 -16.58 17.42
CA ALA A 547 -11.33 -17.42 17.76
C ALA A 547 -12.10 -17.92 16.51
N ASN A 548 -12.16 -17.09 15.48
CA ASN A 548 -12.83 -17.39 14.22
C ASN A 548 -11.79 -17.59 13.12
N LEU A 549 -11.39 -18.84 12.91
CA LEU A 549 -10.41 -19.21 11.90
C LEU A 549 -11.02 -19.37 10.50
N PRO A 550 -10.25 -19.14 9.42
CA PRO A 550 -10.73 -19.29 8.04
C PRO A 550 -10.95 -20.76 7.68
N LYS A 551 -12.18 -21.26 7.87
CA LYS A 551 -12.52 -22.69 7.74
C LYS A 551 -12.44 -23.26 6.31
N GLN A 552 -12.51 -22.40 5.30
CA GLN A 552 -12.54 -22.80 3.89
C GLN A 552 -11.17 -22.68 3.20
N LEU A 553 -10.18 -22.09 3.87
CA LEU A 553 -8.85 -21.86 3.35
C LEU A 553 -7.93 -23.03 3.74
N GLN A 554 -7.23 -23.59 2.75
CA GLN A 554 -6.23 -24.62 2.98
C GLN A 554 -4.81 -24.03 2.98
N PHE A 555 -4.04 -24.35 4.02
CA PHE A 555 -2.68 -23.85 4.19
C PHE A 555 -1.68 -24.96 3.86
N ILE A 556 -0.83 -24.72 2.85
CA ILE A 556 0.13 -25.71 2.34
C ILE A 556 1.53 -25.27 2.74
N SER A 557 2.27 -26.18 3.36
CA SER A 557 3.65 -25.95 3.80
C SER A 557 4.62 -26.83 3.03
N ALA A 558 5.89 -26.41 2.95
CA ALA A 558 6.97 -27.25 2.46
C ALA A 558 7.34 -28.38 3.43
N ALA A 559 6.97 -28.27 4.70
CA ALA A 559 7.29 -29.25 5.74
C ALA A 559 6.51 -30.58 5.62
N GLN A 560 5.35 -30.57 4.96
CA GLN A 560 4.46 -31.73 4.91
C GLN A 560 3.58 -31.74 3.65
N VAL A 561 3.12 -32.93 3.25
CA VAL A 561 2.27 -33.11 2.07
C VAL A 561 0.84 -32.61 2.31
N ALA A 562 0.21 -33.02 3.41
CA ALA A 562 -1.14 -32.60 3.74
C ALA A 562 -1.17 -31.12 4.20
N PRO A 563 -2.28 -30.40 4.03
CA PRO A 563 -2.46 -29.07 4.61
C PRO A 563 -2.16 -29.03 6.11
N VAL A 564 -1.61 -27.91 6.57
CA VAL A 564 -1.33 -27.68 7.99
C VAL A 564 -2.65 -27.58 8.75
N THR A 565 -2.75 -28.30 9.87
CA THR A 565 -3.91 -28.20 10.75
C THR A 565 -3.91 -26.85 11.45
N LEU A 566 -5.07 -26.21 11.56
CA LEU A 566 -5.25 -24.91 12.23
C LEU A 566 -5.21 -25.06 13.75
N ASP A 567 -4.02 -25.36 14.26
CA ASP A 567 -3.66 -25.46 15.67
C ASP A 567 -2.31 -24.75 15.90
N SER A 568 -2.14 -24.07 17.03
CA SER A 568 -0.94 -23.26 17.27
C SER A 568 0.34 -24.08 17.30
N HIS A 569 0.31 -25.32 17.81
CA HIS A 569 1.47 -26.20 17.84
C HIS A 569 1.79 -26.75 16.46
N ALA A 570 0.77 -27.15 15.69
CA ALA A 570 0.94 -27.61 14.32
C ALA A 570 1.54 -26.51 13.41
N ILE A 571 1.05 -25.28 13.53
CA ILE A 571 1.58 -24.12 12.79
C ILE A 571 3.03 -23.84 13.19
N ALA A 572 3.32 -23.78 14.49
CA ALA A 572 4.67 -23.53 14.99
C ALA A 572 5.67 -24.61 14.55
N GLN A 573 5.24 -25.89 14.57
CA GLN A 573 6.04 -27.01 14.10
C GLN A 573 6.32 -26.88 12.59
N SER A 574 5.29 -26.59 11.79
CA SER A 574 5.41 -26.40 10.34
C SER A 574 6.42 -25.31 9.99
N ILE A 575 6.34 -24.15 10.66
CA ILE A 575 7.29 -23.05 10.46
C ILE A 575 8.70 -23.47 10.88
N ALA A 576 8.86 -24.14 12.02
CA ALA A 576 10.17 -24.57 12.51
C ALA A 576 10.83 -25.58 11.56
N ASP A 577 10.05 -26.52 11.02
CA ASP A 577 10.53 -27.50 10.05
C ASP A 577 10.96 -26.83 8.75
N THR A 578 10.11 -25.96 8.17
CA THR A 578 10.46 -25.19 6.97
C THR A 578 11.70 -24.31 7.19
N PHE A 579 11.83 -23.68 8.35
CA PHE A 579 12.94 -22.77 8.67
C PHE A 579 14.27 -23.51 8.82
N CYS A 580 14.26 -24.67 9.48
CA CYS A 580 15.48 -25.38 9.87
C CYS A 580 15.98 -26.39 8.83
N HIS A 581 15.09 -26.92 7.98
CA HIS A 581 15.43 -27.91 6.95
C HIS A 581 15.65 -27.27 5.57
N GLN A 582 16.31 -28.02 4.69
CA GLN A 582 16.41 -27.67 3.27
C GLN A 582 15.01 -27.42 2.70
N LEU A 583 14.83 -26.29 2.03
CA LEU A 583 13.55 -25.92 1.43
C LEU A 583 13.46 -26.47 0.00
N ASP A 584 12.53 -27.39 -0.26
CA ASP A 584 12.16 -27.79 -1.62
C ASP A 584 10.92 -27.04 -2.10
N PHE A 585 11.16 -25.89 -2.73
CA PHE A 585 10.07 -25.08 -3.27
C PHE A 585 9.45 -25.69 -4.53
N THR A 586 10.21 -26.49 -5.29
CA THR A 586 9.66 -27.21 -6.46
C THR A 586 8.61 -28.21 -6.02
N GLN A 587 8.94 -29.03 -5.02
CA GLN A 587 8.02 -30.02 -4.48
C GLN A 587 6.80 -29.36 -3.82
N LEU A 588 6.96 -28.21 -3.17
CA LEU A 588 5.84 -27.43 -2.64
C LEU A 588 4.86 -27.02 -3.75
N ILE A 589 5.34 -26.50 -4.88
CA ILE A 589 4.47 -26.11 -6.00
C ILE A 589 3.78 -27.31 -6.64
N HIS A 590 4.48 -28.44 -6.79
CA HIS A 590 3.87 -29.69 -7.27
C HIS A 590 2.76 -30.18 -6.33
N ASN A 591 3.03 -30.22 -5.02
CA ASN A 591 2.04 -30.58 -4.01
C ASN A 591 0.83 -29.63 -4.04
N ALA A 592 1.06 -28.32 -4.17
CA ALA A 592 -0.02 -27.34 -4.29
C ALA A 592 -0.89 -27.59 -5.54
N ARG A 593 -0.28 -27.93 -6.68
CA ARG A 593 -1.03 -28.30 -7.90
C ARG A 593 -1.83 -29.59 -7.71
N ASP A 594 -1.27 -30.59 -7.05
CA ASP A 594 -1.99 -31.84 -6.74
C ASP A 594 -3.22 -31.57 -5.86
N GLN A 595 -3.14 -30.59 -4.97
CA GLN A 595 -4.24 -30.15 -4.11
C GLN A 595 -5.27 -29.25 -4.80
N GLY A 596 -4.99 -28.75 -6.01
CA GLY A 596 -5.95 -27.99 -6.82
C GLY A 596 -5.58 -26.54 -7.10
N CYS A 597 -4.43 -26.05 -6.64
CA CYS A 597 -3.95 -24.71 -6.96
C CYS A 597 -3.72 -24.54 -8.48
N ARG A 598 -4.28 -23.50 -9.10
CA ARG A 598 -4.00 -23.17 -10.53
C ARG A 598 -3.61 -21.73 -10.74
N LEU A 599 -4.21 -20.79 -10.02
CA LEU A 599 -3.89 -19.37 -10.12
C LEU A 599 -3.15 -18.92 -8.84
N PHE A 600 -1.83 -18.81 -8.93
CA PHE A 600 -0.96 -18.40 -7.84
C PHE A 600 -0.82 -16.88 -7.84
N VAL A 601 -1.16 -16.22 -6.75
CA VAL A 601 -1.03 -14.76 -6.59
C VAL A 601 0.06 -14.49 -5.58
N GLU A 602 1.20 -13.94 -6.01
CA GLU A 602 2.27 -13.54 -5.11
C GLU A 602 1.87 -12.27 -4.36
N VAL A 603 1.60 -12.42 -3.06
CA VAL A 603 1.16 -11.35 -2.16
C VAL A 603 2.32 -10.91 -1.28
N GLY A 604 3.16 -10.02 -1.82
CA GLY A 604 4.27 -9.40 -1.10
C GLY A 604 5.04 -8.46 -2.01
N ALA A 605 6.18 -7.96 -1.53
CA ALA A 605 7.04 -7.10 -2.33
C ALA A 605 7.69 -7.88 -3.48
N ASP A 606 7.86 -7.22 -4.63
CA ASP A 606 8.47 -7.75 -5.86
C ASP A 606 7.73 -8.97 -6.47
N ARG A 607 8.28 -9.52 -7.56
CA ARG A 607 7.68 -10.63 -8.34
C ARG A 607 8.57 -11.86 -8.50
N GLN A 608 9.50 -12.06 -7.55
CA GLN A 608 10.51 -13.11 -7.66
C GLN A 608 9.89 -14.50 -7.55
N THR A 609 8.94 -14.70 -6.63
CA THR A 609 8.29 -16.00 -6.40
C THR A 609 7.42 -16.38 -7.59
N THR A 610 6.71 -15.43 -8.18
CA THR A 610 5.95 -15.56 -9.44
C THR A 610 6.88 -16.07 -10.54
N THR A 611 8.06 -15.46 -10.70
CA THR A 611 9.03 -15.88 -11.72
C THR A 611 9.54 -17.31 -11.49
N LEU A 612 9.69 -17.73 -10.22
CA LEU A 612 10.08 -19.10 -9.89
C LEU A 612 8.94 -20.09 -10.19
N ILE A 613 7.71 -19.77 -9.80
CA ILE A 613 6.53 -20.62 -10.07
C ILE A 613 6.33 -20.81 -11.56
N ASP A 614 6.44 -19.75 -12.36
CA ASP A 614 6.31 -19.83 -13.83
C ASP A 614 7.36 -20.80 -14.42
N LYS A 615 8.61 -20.74 -13.94
CA LYS A 615 9.67 -21.66 -14.38
C LYS A 615 9.41 -23.10 -13.96
N ILE A 616 8.99 -23.32 -12.71
CA ILE A 616 8.65 -24.66 -12.19
C ILE A 616 7.49 -25.25 -13.02
N ASN A 617 6.45 -24.46 -13.29
CA ASN A 617 5.32 -24.89 -14.10
C ASN A 617 5.72 -25.21 -15.54
N ALA A 618 6.57 -24.39 -16.16
CA ALA A 618 7.07 -24.64 -17.51
C ALA A 618 7.94 -25.91 -17.60
N GLN A 619 8.73 -26.21 -16.57
CA GLN A 619 9.58 -27.41 -16.50
C GLN A 619 8.81 -28.69 -16.22
N SER A 620 7.64 -28.58 -15.58
CA SER A 620 6.80 -29.72 -15.26
C SER A 620 6.19 -30.39 -16.50
N GLY A 621 6.35 -29.81 -17.70
CA GLY A 621 5.98 -30.44 -18.98
C GLY A 621 4.55 -30.98 -19.00
N ASN A 622 4.39 -32.19 -19.56
CA ASN A 622 3.10 -32.90 -19.64
C ASN A 622 2.70 -33.61 -18.33
N THR A 623 3.46 -33.46 -17.23
CA THR A 623 3.12 -34.07 -15.93
C THR A 623 1.75 -33.61 -15.44
N TYR A 624 1.40 -32.36 -15.75
CA TYR A 624 0.10 -31.79 -15.45
C TYR A 624 -0.64 -31.45 -16.73
N THR A 625 -1.83 -32.03 -16.91
CA THR A 625 -2.75 -31.67 -18.01
C THR A 625 -3.50 -30.38 -17.75
N SER A 626 -3.56 -29.94 -16.49
CA SER A 626 -4.28 -28.72 -16.10
C SER A 626 -3.36 -27.49 -16.07
N PRO A 627 -3.73 -26.38 -16.74
CA PRO A 627 -2.93 -25.16 -16.80
C PRO A 627 -2.83 -24.47 -15.44
N ALA A 628 -1.70 -23.83 -15.17
CA ALA A 628 -1.47 -23.05 -13.98
C ALA A 628 -0.63 -21.81 -14.31
N MET A 629 -0.84 -20.72 -13.57
CA MET A 629 -0.20 -19.43 -13.80
C MET A 629 0.10 -18.73 -12.49
N ALA A 630 1.18 -17.93 -12.46
CA ALA A 630 1.45 -17.01 -11.38
C ALA A 630 1.24 -15.54 -11.77
N VAL A 631 0.78 -14.72 -10.82
CA VAL A 631 0.53 -13.28 -10.96
C VAL A 631 1.09 -12.58 -9.72
N ALA A 632 1.89 -11.53 -9.91
CA ALA A 632 2.41 -10.74 -8.80
C ALA A 632 1.54 -9.51 -8.54
N VAL A 633 1.26 -9.22 -7.26
CA VAL A 633 0.58 -7.99 -6.83
C VAL A 633 1.48 -6.77 -6.97
N ASN A 634 2.78 -6.95 -6.77
CA ASN A 634 3.79 -5.91 -6.80
C ASN A 634 4.99 -6.32 -7.67
N ALA A 635 5.74 -5.34 -8.20
CA ALA A 635 6.92 -5.60 -9.00
C ALA A 635 7.93 -4.47 -8.82
N LYS A 636 9.18 -4.82 -8.49
CA LYS A 636 10.26 -3.86 -8.33
C LYS A 636 10.52 -3.11 -9.65
N GLY A 637 10.75 -1.81 -9.56
CA GLY A 637 11.04 -0.94 -10.70
C GLY A 637 9.80 -0.46 -11.47
N GLY A 638 8.60 -0.91 -11.10
CA GLY A 638 7.33 -0.37 -11.57
C GLY A 638 6.70 0.61 -10.57
N ASP A 639 5.69 1.34 -11.03
CA ASP A 639 4.76 2.05 -10.15
C ASP A 639 3.90 1.03 -9.38
N ASP A 640 3.80 1.18 -8.06
CA ASP A 640 3.13 0.19 -7.20
C ASP A 640 1.66 0.05 -7.63
N VAL A 641 0.97 1.17 -7.89
CA VAL A 641 -0.46 1.18 -8.27
C VAL A 641 -0.66 0.54 -9.64
N SER A 642 0.21 0.82 -10.60
CA SER A 642 0.18 0.16 -11.91
C SER A 642 0.41 -1.35 -11.82
N SER A 643 1.27 -1.80 -10.90
CA SER A 643 1.51 -3.23 -10.65
C SER A 643 0.27 -3.91 -10.07
N LEU A 644 -0.37 -3.27 -9.08
CA LEU A 644 -1.64 -3.73 -8.53
C LEU A 644 -2.72 -3.81 -9.62
N LEU A 645 -2.89 -2.77 -10.44
CA LEU A 645 -3.88 -2.77 -11.52
C LEU A 645 -3.64 -3.88 -12.57
N LYS A 646 -2.36 -4.21 -12.86
CA LYS A 646 -2.01 -5.35 -13.71
C LYS A 646 -2.37 -6.68 -13.06
N CYS A 647 -2.19 -6.81 -11.75
CA CYS A 647 -2.65 -7.98 -11.01
C CYS A 647 -4.17 -8.11 -11.08
N LEU A 648 -4.91 -7.07 -10.67
CA LEU A 648 -6.37 -7.04 -10.68
C LEU A 648 -6.94 -7.27 -12.08
N GLY A 649 -6.29 -6.72 -13.12
CA GLY A 649 -6.65 -6.96 -14.52
C GLY A 649 -6.59 -8.45 -14.90
N GLN A 650 -5.51 -9.13 -14.52
CA GLN A 650 -5.34 -10.56 -14.78
C GLN A 650 -6.32 -11.40 -13.95
N LEU A 651 -6.53 -11.07 -12.67
CA LEU A 651 -7.50 -11.77 -11.82
C LEU A 651 -8.91 -11.65 -12.41
N MET A 652 -9.31 -10.45 -12.85
CA MET A 652 -10.60 -10.23 -13.49
C MET A 652 -10.73 -10.96 -14.83
N ALA A 653 -9.69 -10.94 -15.66
CA ALA A 653 -9.69 -11.68 -16.92
C ALA A 653 -9.75 -13.20 -16.70
N HIS A 654 -9.21 -13.69 -15.57
CA HIS A 654 -9.41 -15.05 -15.10
C HIS A 654 -10.73 -15.27 -14.35
N ARG A 655 -11.63 -14.29 -14.29
CA ARG A 655 -12.95 -14.38 -13.62
C ARG A 655 -12.88 -14.63 -12.11
N VAL A 656 -11.82 -14.20 -11.45
CA VAL A 656 -11.79 -14.17 -9.98
C VAL A 656 -12.87 -13.20 -9.47
N PRO A 657 -13.77 -13.64 -8.57
CA PRO A 657 -14.74 -12.75 -7.94
C PRO A 657 -14.02 -11.62 -7.19
N MET A 658 -14.42 -10.38 -7.45
CA MET A 658 -13.87 -9.21 -6.78
C MET A 658 -14.85 -8.03 -6.79
N SER A 659 -14.69 -7.13 -5.83
CA SER A 659 -15.42 -5.87 -5.72
C SER A 659 -14.96 -4.86 -6.76
N LEU A 660 -15.92 -4.22 -7.43
CA LEU A 660 -15.68 -3.11 -8.36
C LEU A 660 -15.78 -1.73 -7.69
N THR A 661 -16.24 -1.69 -6.43
CA THR A 661 -16.50 -0.47 -5.69
C THR A 661 -15.29 0.48 -5.62
N PRO A 662 -14.03 0.02 -5.44
CA PRO A 662 -12.87 0.92 -5.48
C PRO A 662 -12.68 1.63 -6.83
N PHE A 663 -12.95 0.94 -7.95
CA PHE A 663 -12.84 1.52 -9.29
C PHE A 663 -13.92 2.56 -9.55
N ILE A 664 -15.16 2.24 -9.17
CA ILE A 664 -16.32 3.14 -9.33
C ILE A 664 -16.11 4.42 -8.51
N ARG A 665 -15.76 4.28 -7.22
CA ARG A 665 -15.43 5.43 -6.35
C ARG A 665 -14.32 6.29 -6.92
N SER A 666 -13.23 5.67 -7.39
CA SER A 666 -12.13 6.41 -8.00
C SER A 666 -12.53 7.18 -9.26
N LEU A 667 -13.41 6.61 -10.09
CA LEU A 667 -13.91 7.28 -11.30
C LEU A 667 -14.84 8.43 -10.94
N ASP A 668 -15.70 8.26 -9.93
CA ASP A 668 -16.56 9.33 -9.41
C ASP A 668 -15.73 10.51 -8.93
N ASP A 669 -14.66 10.26 -8.16
CA ASP A 669 -13.74 11.30 -7.71
C ASP A 669 -13.03 12.01 -8.87
N ALA A 670 -12.61 11.26 -9.89
CA ALA A 670 -11.95 11.80 -11.07
C ALA A 670 -12.89 12.67 -11.92
N ILE A 671 -14.10 12.17 -12.18
CA ILE A 671 -15.16 12.87 -12.91
C ILE A 671 -15.53 14.16 -12.15
N ASN A 672 -15.79 14.07 -10.85
CA ASN A 672 -16.13 15.23 -10.02
C ASN A 672 -15.02 16.28 -10.01
N SER A 673 -13.76 15.86 -9.94
CA SER A 673 -12.59 16.76 -9.97
C SER A 673 -12.49 17.49 -11.31
N LEU A 674 -12.65 16.78 -12.43
CA LEU A 674 -12.64 17.37 -13.77
C LEU A 674 -13.83 18.31 -14.00
N SER A 675 -15.03 17.93 -13.59
CA SER A 675 -16.22 18.79 -13.70
C SER A 675 -16.06 20.10 -12.94
N GLN A 676 -15.42 20.09 -11.77
CA GLN A 676 -15.12 21.31 -11.02
C GLN A 676 -14.09 22.18 -11.73
N GLN A 677 -13.04 21.59 -12.31
CA GLN A 677 -12.04 22.34 -13.08
C GLN A 677 -12.68 23.02 -14.30
N THR A 678 -13.56 22.33 -15.02
CA THR A 678 -14.32 22.90 -16.14
C THR A 678 -15.25 24.00 -15.68
N ALA A 679 -16.00 23.81 -14.58
CA ALA A 679 -16.90 24.83 -14.04
C ALA A 679 -16.14 26.11 -13.61
N ILE A 680 -14.95 25.97 -13.03
CA ILE A 680 -14.08 27.11 -12.68
C ILE A 680 -13.57 27.82 -13.93
N ALA A 681 -13.22 27.08 -14.99
CA ALA A 681 -12.80 27.66 -16.27
C ALA A 681 -13.94 28.41 -16.98
N ASP A 682 -15.17 27.92 -16.85
CA ASP A 682 -16.37 28.48 -17.49
C ASP A 682 -17.15 29.49 -16.62
N GLY A 683 -16.68 29.78 -15.40
CA GLY A 683 -17.31 30.74 -14.48
C GLY A 683 -18.65 30.29 -13.86
N SER A 684 -18.93 28.98 -13.87
CA SER A 684 -20.16 28.38 -13.33
C SER A 684 -19.97 27.91 -11.86
N PRO A 685 -21.00 28.00 -10.99
CA PRO A 685 -20.88 27.55 -9.61
C PRO A 685 -20.70 26.02 -9.55
N PRO A 686 -19.72 25.50 -8.77
CA PRO A 686 -19.46 24.06 -8.69
C PRO A 686 -20.59 23.34 -7.94
N SER A 687 -21.10 22.24 -8.49
CA SER A 687 -21.95 21.30 -7.77
C SER A 687 -21.10 20.22 -7.09
N ARG A 688 -21.42 19.88 -5.84
CA ARG A 688 -20.79 18.74 -5.13
C ARG A 688 -21.85 17.86 -4.49
N CYS A 689 -21.76 16.56 -4.76
CA CYS A 689 -22.37 15.49 -3.99
C CYS A 689 -21.22 14.59 -3.52
N SER A 690 -21.10 14.31 -2.23
CA SER A 690 -20.09 13.37 -1.71
C SER A 690 -20.71 12.49 -0.63
N GLU A 691 -20.71 11.18 -0.86
CA GLU A 691 -21.00 10.18 0.15
C GLU A 691 -19.77 10.02 1.05
N THR A 692 -19.92 10.35 2.33
CA THR A 692 -18.96 9.97 3.38
C THR A 692 -19.25 8.53 3.78
N SER A 693 -18.29 7.62 3.59
CA SER A 693 -18.37 6.26 4.13
C SER A 693 -18.40 6.31 5.66
N LEU A 694 -19.53 5.88 6.23
CA LEU A 694 -19.76 5.68 7.67
C LEU A 694 -19.25 4.28 8.04
N GLU A 695 -18.42 4.15 9.07
CA GLU A 695 -18.44 2.94 9.90
C GLU A 695 -17.81 3.16 11.29
N GLY A 696 -18.34 2.41 12.26
CA GLY A 696 -18.32 2.66 13.70
C GLY A 696 -17.04 2.27 14.44
N GLU A 697 -17.00 2.66 15.72
CA GLU A 697 -15.93 2.37 16.67
C GLU A 697 -15.86 0.89 17.08
N PRO A 698 -14.69 0.46 17.55
CA PRO A 698 -14.58 -0.20 18.84
C PRO A 698 -13.90 0.73 19.85
N HIS A 699 -14.42 0.69 21.08
CA HIS A 699 -13.92 1.39 22.27
C HIS A 699 -12.49 1.01 22.68
#